data_AF-A0AAX2G871-F1
#
_entry.id   AF-A0AAX2G871-F1
#
_cell.length_a   1.000
_cell.length_b   1.000
_cell.length_c   1.000
_cell.angle_alpha   90.00
_cell.angle_beta   90.00
_cell.angle_gamma   90.00
#
_symmetry.space_group_name_H-M   'P 1'
#
loop_
_entity.id
_entity.type
_entity.pdbx_description
1 polymer ?
#
loop_
_entity_poly.entity_id
_entity_poly.type
_entity_poly.pdbx_seq_one_letter_code
_entity_poly.pdbx_strand_id
1 'polypeptide(L)'
;MVKYSKISKWILGVGLVTITCNGLQIQAETKEKNVKNVLQMEPVGIQKSVDELAHPSKVQENASFTKRLKLADLSQRPLAPTDNIKPLAEEKKYSMAELNQLNNKQLTDLLVTIKWYQIPELFQFNSDSLKFYQDDSRMQAIINKLAEQGQTYTKDDSKGIETLVEALRAAFYLGFYHDELSKLNERSYHDKCLPALKTIAKNPNFKLGTSEQNKVIASYGKLIGNASADVETVLYAGEIFKQYNDNLATFIEDRTKGDAIYELMKGIDFDIQTDMYTTGKEPKDTMWYRNIDNFINEINRFALLGTVTNKNGWLINNGIYYAGRLGKLHSTPTKGQQVATDAMRIYPYLGEQYFVAAEQITTNYGGIDANGKTVNLDQIREEGKKKYLPKTYKFDDGAIVFKAGDKVSEEKIKRLYWAAKEVRSQFYRTVGSDKPLESGHADDVLTMVIYNSPDEYQFNRQLYGYETNNGGIYIEGTGTFFTYERTPEQSIYSLEELFRHEFTHYLQGRYEVQGLWGQGEMYQNERLTWFEEGNAEFFAGATRLDSVVPRKSIIGGLSNDPTKRYTASQTLNAKYGTWDFYNYSFALQSYMYNKRPEMFDKVHDLIRANDVSSYDEYRATLSKDNKLNEEYQSYMQMLIDNRDKYTIPQVSDEYLTQHDPKSLSDVTSDITNEAKLKDVKVTKNKSQFFNTFTLQGTYTGSAAKGEVEDWKVMNEATNDMLKRLSGKEWTGYKTLTAYFVNYRVNNAGQFEYDVVFSGVNTEEGTAVEKEPNNSFETANPLSLNILLRGTLSDQDQGDKFVIDVKDQKDLQISVTNEQNLGLNWVLYSESDLNNYVAYATKRDGNKLLGNYNAKPGKYYLSVYKYGGGTGNYTVQVK
;
A
#
# COMPACT_ATOMS: atom_id res chain seq x y z
N MET A 1 10.36 59.59 -21.15
CA MET A 1 11.54 60.47 -21.32
C MET A 1 12.68 59.85 -20.54
N VAL A 2 13.65 59.19 -21.22
CA VAL A 2 15.02 59.72 -21.50
C VAL A 2 15.81 59.81 -20.19
N LYS A 3 16.95 59.14 -19.94
CA LYS A 3 17.98 58.40 -20.71
C LYS A 3 18.77 57.57 -19.66
N TYR A 4 19.12 56.30 -19.91
CA TYR A 4 20.45 55.81 -20.35
C TYR A 4 21.66 56.49 -19.65
N SER A 5 22.74 55.86 -19.17
CA SER A 5 23.32 54.49 -19.21
C SER A 5 24.85 54.71 -19.30
N LYS A 6 25.64 53.69 -18.87
CA LYS A 6 27.02 53.36 -19.32
C LYS A 6 28.16 54.19 -18.69
N ILE A 7 29.30 53.65 -18.25
CA ILE A 7 30.15 52.51 -18.66
C ILE A 7 31.06 52.18 -17.46
N SER A 8 31.09 50.97 -16.90
CA SER A 8 31.91 49.77 -17.23
C SER A 8 33.31 49.69 -16.60
N LYS A 9 33.66 48.45 -16.21
CA LYS A 9 34.97 47.80 -16.02
C LYS A 9 35.56 47.78 -14.59
N TRP A 10 35.55 46.61 -13.95
CA TRP A 10 36.68 45.64 -13.77
C TRP A 10 37.54 46.04 -12.56
N ILE A 11 38.08 45.21 -11.66
CA ILE A 11 38.11 43.76 -11.45
C ILE A 11 38.79 43.55 -10.05
N LEU A 12 38.50 42.41 -9.40
CA LEU A 12 39.28 41.67 -8.36
C LEU A 12 39.83 42.40 -7.11
N GLY A 13 39.55 41.79 -5.95
CA GLY A 13 40.66 41.35 -5.09
C GLY A 13 40.48 41.47 -3.56
N VAL A 14 40.26 40.30 -2.95
CA VAL A 14 40.88 39.81 -1.70
C VAL A 14 40.47 40.44 -0.34
N GLY A 15 39.92 39.58 0.54
CA GLY A 15 40.51 39.40 1.87
C GLY A 15 39.73 39.89 3.10
N LEU A 16 39.00 38.96 3.72
CA LEU A 16 38.85 38.72 5.17
C LEU A 16 38.73 39.92 6.13
N VAL A 17 37.53 40.13 6.69
CA VAL A 17 37.30 40.30 8.14
C VAL A 17 35.90 39.76 8.48
N THR A 18 35.84 38.81 9.41
CA THR A 18 34.61 38.37 10.09
C THR A 18 34.17 39.43 11.10
N ILE A 19 32.97 40.00 10.92
CA ILE A 19 32.20 40.66 11.97
C ILE A 19 30.77 40.15 11.87
N THR A 20 30.35 39.42 12.89
CA THR A 20 28.96 39.03 13.14
C THR A 20 28.18 40.26 13.61
N CYS A 21 27.06 40.56 12.94
CA CYS A 21 25.90 41.23 13.54
C CYS A 21 24.65 40.92 12.71
N ASN A 22 23.61 40.48 13.43
CA ASN A 22 22.28 40.12 12.97
C ASN A 22 21.60 41.23 12.17
N GLY A 23 20.78 40.84 11.19
CA GLY A 23 19.74 41.70 10.64
C GLY A 23 19.31 41.33 9.22
N LEU A 24 18.29 40.48 9.12
CA LEU A 24 17.29 40.43 8.03
C LEU A 24 17.81 40.75 6.61
N GLN A 25 18.14 39.70 5.86
CA GLN A 25 18.07 39.76 4.40
C GLN A 25 17.21 38.62 3.87
N ILE A 26 16.20 39.05 3.11
CA ILE A 26 15.45 38.27 2.14
C ILE A 26 16.47 37.57 1.24
N GLN A 27 16.66 36.27 1.44
CA GLN A 27 17.37 35.44 0.48
C GLN A 27 16.38 35.05 -0.62
N ALA A 28 16.56 35.66 -1.78
CA ALA A 28 16.19 35.02 -3.02
C ALA A 28 16.93 33.67 -3.07
N GLU A 29 16.19 32.59 -2.87
CA GLU A 29 16.66 31.26 -3.24
C GLU A 29 16.94 31.27 -4.75
N THR A 30 18.19 31.50 -5.15
CA THR A 30 18.72 30.81 -6.31
C THR A 30 18.60 29.33 -6.01
N LYS A 31 17.46 28.76 -6.40
CA LYS A 31 17.29 27.33 -6.59
C LYS A 31 18.39 26.89 -7.55
N GLU A 32 19.53 26.45 -7.01
CA GLU A 32 20.27 25.36 -7.63
C GLU A 32 19.29 24.20 -7.66
N LYS A 33 18.56 24.12 -8.78
CA LYS A 33 17.85 22.92 -9.13
C LYS A 33 18.93 21.83 -9.21
N ASN A 34 18.99 20.97 -8.21
CA ASN A 34 19.60 19.67 -8.34
C ASN A 34 18.77 18.88 -9.37
N VAL A 35 19.06 19.11 -10.66
CA VAL A 35 18.42 18.45 -11.81
C VAL A 35 19.15 17.13 -12.07
N LYS A 36 18.91 16.12 -11.23
CA LYS A 36 19.21 14.70 -11.57
C LYS A 36 17.93 13.84 -11.53
N ASN A 37 16.79 14.43 -11.88
CA ASN A 37 15.46 13.81 -11.75
C ASN A 37 14.70 13.68 -13.08
N VAL A 38 15.37 13.26 -14.15
CA VAL A 38 14.69 12.84 -15.38
C VAL A 38 15.24 11.48 -15.83
N LEU A 39 14.32 10.51 -15.92
CA LEU A 39 14.46 9.17 -16.50
C LEU A 39 15.61 8.33 -15.90
N GLN A 40 15.35 7.67 -14.77
CA GLN A 40 16.28 6.69 -14.16
C GLN A 40 16.28 5.40 -15.01
N MET A 41 17.43 5.06 -15.61
CA MET A 41 17.68 3.69 -16.07
C MET A 41 18.21 2.86 -14.90
N GLU A 42 17.39 1.96 -14.36
CA GLU A 42 17.95 0.81 -13.68
C GLU A 42 18.42 -0.22 -14.72
N PRO A 43 19.61 -0.81 -14.56
CA PRO A 43 20.09 -1.83 -15.50
C PRO A 43 19.15 -3.04 -15.53
N VAL A 44 18.51 -3.25 -16.70
CA VAL A 44 17.72 -4.47 -16.96
C VAL A 44 18.64 -5.69 -17.00
N GLY A 45 18.61 -6.44 -15.91
CA GLY A 45 19.47 -7.59 -15.61
C GLY A 45 19.27 -8.10 -14.17
N ILE A 46 18.74 -7.25 -13.28
CA ILE A 46 18.06 -7.67 -12.06
C ILE A 46 16.62 -8.02 -12.44
N GLN A 47 16.43 -9.17 -13.11
CA GLN A 47 15.10 -9.77 -13.19
C GLN A 47 14.82 -10.36 -11.83
N LYS A 48 14.31 -9.51 -10.95
CA LYS A 48 13.69 -9.96 -9.74
C LYS A 48 12.46 -10.76 -10.14
N SER A 49 12.29 -11.97 -9.60
CA SER A 49 11.05 -12.71 -9.84
C SER A 49 9.86 -11.84 -9.43
N VAL A 50 8.64 -12.22 -9.84
CA VAL A 50 7.42 -11.54 -9.38
C VAL A 50 7.33 -11.55 -7.83
N ASP A 51 8.15 -12.39 -7.17
CA ASP A 51 8.33 -12.45 -5.72
C ASP A 51 9.45 -11.54 -5.17
N GLU A 52 10.03 -10.58 -5.93
CA GLU A 52 11.25 -9.86 -5.52
C GLU A 52 11.18 -8.30 -5.41
N LEU A 53 10.00 -7.67 -5.44
CA LEU A 53 9.86 -6.20 -5.29
C LEU A 53 9.40 -5.77 -3.88
N ALA A 54 10.37 -5.65 -2.96
CA ALA A 54 10.16 -4.97 -1.67
C ALA A 54 9.70 -3.51 -1.87
N HIS A 55 8.90 -2.98 -0.93
CA HIS A 55 8.44 -1.59 -0.92
C HIS A 55 9.58 -0.65 -1.35
N PRO A 56 9.50 0.01 -2.51
CA PRO A 56 10.57 0.90 -2.92
C PRO A 56 10.61 2.07 -1.91
N SER A 57 11.74 2.23 -1.24
CA SER A 57 12.04 3.36 -0.32
C SER A 57 11.92 4.76 -0.97
N LYS A 58 11.61 4.80 -2.26
CA LYS A 58 11.37 6.01 -3.07
C LYS A 58 9.88 6.27 -3.36
N VAL A 59 8.93 5.69 -2.63
CA VAL A 59 7.56 6.22 -2.65
C VAL A 59 7.60 7.60 -1.96
N GLN A 60 7.92 8.64 -2.74
CA GLN A 60 7.71 10.02 -2.29
C GLN A 60 6.19 10.20 -2.15
N GLU A 61 5.67 9.99 -0.95
CA GLU A 61 4.26 10.22 -0.60
C GLU A 61 3.77 11.61 -1.04
N ASN A 62 4.69 12.58 -1.14
CA ASN A 62 4.43 13.99 -1.40
C ASN A 62 4.60 14.47 -2.86
N ALA A 63 4.77 13.59 -3.84
CA ALA A 63 4.70 14.02 -5.24
C ALA A 63 3.23 14.22 -5.65
N SER A 64 2.87 15.37 -6.25
CA SER A 64 1.54 15.57 -6.84
C SER A 64 1.18 14.41 -7.77
N PHE A 65 -0.08 14.00 -7.85
CA PHE A 65 -0.55 12.89 -8.70
C PHE A 65 0.03 12.95 -10.12
N THR A 66 -0.04 14.12 -10.78
CA THR A 66 0.51 14.33 -12.13
C THR A 66 2.02 14.12 -12.19
N LYS A 67 2.75 14.43 -11.13
CA LYS A 67 4.20 14.19 -11.02
C LYS A 67 4.51 12.70 -10.82
N ARG A 68 3.71 11.97 -10.01
CA ARG A 68 3.84 10.51 -9.85
C ARG A 68 3.69 9.81 -11.19
N LEU A 69 2.68 10.20 -11.97
CA LEU A 69 2.41 9.58 -13.26
C LEU A 69 3.36 10.04 -14.37
N LYS A 70 3.78 11.32 -14.40
CA LYS A 70 4.82 11.80 -15.34
C LYS A 70 6.16 11.07 -15.18
N LEU A 71 6.43 10.51 -14.00
CA LEU A 71 7.62 9.72 -13.71
C LEU A 71 7.41 8.22 -13.97
N ALA A 72 6.17 7.77 -14.20
CA ALA A 72 5.83 6.38 -14.39
C ALA A 72 6.04 5.97 -15.86
N ASP A 73 6.97 5.04 -16.10
CA ASP A 73 7.02 4.34 -17.39
C ASP A 73 5.81 3.40 -17.49
N LEU A 74 4.96 3.62 -18.49
CA LEU A 74 3.77 2.82 -18.77
C LEU A 74 4.04 1.69 -19.76
N SER A 75 5.26 1.61 -20.27
CA SER A 75 5.71 0.51 -21.08
C SER A 75 5.69 -0.78 -20.24
N GLN A 76 5.30 -1.87 -20.87
CA GLN A 76 5.16 -3.17 -20.21
C GLN A 76 6.01 -4.20 -20.93
N ARG A 77 6.93 -4.83 -20.21
CA ARG A 77 7.69 -5.95 -20.76
C ARG A 77 6.77 -7.17 -21.00
N PRO A 78 7.05 -8.03 -21.99
CA PRO A 78 6.37 -9.32 -22.11
C PRO A 78 6.37 -10.11 -20.79
N LEU A 79 5.21 -10.70 -20.47
CA LEU A 79 5.01 -11.44 -19.24
C LEU A 79 5.92 -12.68 -19.13
N ALA A 80 6.50 -12.83 -17.93
CA ALA A 80 6.79 -14.09 -17.24
C ALA A 80 6.06 -15.38 -17.66
N PRO A 81 6.64 -16.44 -18.24
CA PRO A 81 6.16 -17.79 -17.94
C PRO A 81 6.38 -18.03 -16.44
N THR A 82 5.39 -18.61 -15.77
CA THR A 82 5.49 -19.06 -14.38
C THR A 82 6.36 -20.33 -14.33
N ASP A 83 7.68 -20.17 -14.35
CA ASP A 83 8.62 -21.30 -14.25
C ASP A 83 9.49 -21.19 -12.99
N ASN A 84 9.57 -22.31 -12.27
CA ASN A 84 10.46 -22.52 -11.12
C ASN A 84 11.92 -22.41 -11.57
N ILE A 85 12.61 -21.36 -11.10
CA ILE A 85 14.03 -21.15 -11.35
C ILE A 85 14.80 -22.30 -10.70
N LYS A 86 15.41 -23.17 -11.51
CA LYS A 86 16.40 -24.13 -11.02
C LYS A 86 17.68 -23.37 -10.62
N PRO A 87 18.33 -23.71 -9.49
CA PRO A 87 19.60 -23.11 -9.13
C PRO A 87 20.65 -23.43 -10.20
N LEU A 88 21.26 -22.38 -10.76
CA LEU A 88 22.42 -22.48 -11.65
C LEU A 88 23.61 -23.04 -10.86
N ALA A 89 24.44 -23.85 -11.53
CA ALA A 89 25.71 -24.32 -10.98
C ALA A 89 26.64 -23.14 -10.65
N GLU A 90 27.54 -23.31 -9.68
CA GLU A 90 28.54 -22.29 -9.34
C GLU A 90 29.50 -22.05 -10.53
N GLU A 91 29.24 -20.97 -11.28
CA GLU A 91 30.12 -20.49 -12.33
C GLU A 91 31.26 -19.65 -11.77
N LYS A 92 32.47 -19.74 -12.37
CA LYS A 92 33.61 -18.90 -12.02
C LYS A 92 33.22 -17.41 -12.11
N LYS A 93 33.55 -16.65 -11.06
CA LYS A 93 33.40 -15.18 -11.00
C LYS A 93 34.73 -14.49 -11.31
N TYR A 94 34.64 -13.27 -11.84
CA TYR A 94 35.76 -12.40 -12.20
C TYR A 94 35.53 -11.04 -11.53
N SER A 95 36.47 -10.60 -10.71
CA SER A 95 36.47 -9.28 -10.07
C SER A 95 36.95 -8.20 -11.03
N MET A 96 36.56 -6.94 -10.80
CA MET A 96 37.08 -5.80 -11.58
C MET A 96 38.60 -5.65 -11.38
N ALA A 97 39.11 -6.00 -10.20
CA ALA A 97 40.54 -6.06 -9.90
C ALA A 97 41.30 -7.04 -10.81
N GLU A 98 40.77 -8.25 -11.03
CA GLU A 98 41.36 -9.23 -11.97
C GLU A 98 41.29 -8.73 -13.41
N LEU A 99 40.16 -8.17 -13.83
CA LEU A 99 40.01 -7.62 -15.18
C LEU A 99 40.98 -6.46 -15.44
N ASN A 100 41.28 -5.66 -14.41
CA ASN A 100 42.25 -4.57 -14.46
C ASN A 100 43.70 -5.03 -14.75
N GLN A 101 44.02 -6.30 -14.52
CA GLN A 101 45.36 -6.86 -14.77
C GLN A 101 45.56 -7.33 -16.22
N LEU A 102 44.47 -7.51 -16.97
CA LEU A 102 44.51 -7.96 -18.35
C LEU A 102 44.84 -6.81 -19.29
N ASN A 103 45.67 -7.05 -20.31
CA ASN A 103 45.79 -6.10 -21.41
C ASN A 103 44.51 -6.09 -22.26
N ASN A 104 44.31 -5.04 -23.06
CA ASN A 104 43.07 -4.84 -23.83
C ASN A 104 42.67 -6.03 -24.71
N LYS A 105 43.64 -6.76 -25.29
CA LYS A 105 43.37 -7.95 -26.09
C LYS A 105 42.90 -9.12 -25.21
N GLN A 106 43.63 -9.41 -24.13
CA GLN A 106 43.26 -10.47 -23.19
C GLN A 106 41.89 -10.22 -22.56
N LEU A 107 41.61 -8.97 -22.19
CA LEU A 107 40.32 -8.56 -21.63
C LEU A 107 39.19 -8.81 -22.63
N THR A 108 39.31 -8.29 -23.85
CA THR A 108 38.24 -8.40 -24.85
C THR A 108 38.06 -9.84 -25.36
N ASP A 109 39.13 -10.64 -25.42
CA ASP A 109 39.06 -12.07 -25.70
C ASP A 109 38.38 -12.86 -24.55
N LEU A 110 38.56 -12.44 -23.29
CA LEU A 110 37.85 -13.02 -22.15
C LEU A 110 36.36 -12.65 -22.17
N LEU A 111 36.03 -11.37 -22.35
CA LEU A 111 34.64 -10.87 -22.27
C LEU A 111 33.70 -11.57 -23.25
N VAL A 112 34.19 -11.99 -24.42
CA VAL A 112 33.35 -12.72 -25.40
C VAL A 112 33.09 -14.18 -25.03
N THR A 113 33.78 -14.72 -24.01
CA THR A 113 33.65 -16.13 -23.57
C THR A 113 32.84 -16.31 -22.29
N ILE A 114 32.61 -15.21 -21.55
CA ILE A 114 31.92 -15.24 -20.26
C ILE A 114 30.57 -14.52 -20.35
N LYS A 115 29.73 -14.70 -19.33
CA LYS A 115 28.49 -13.95 -19.14
C LYS A 115 28.73 -12.74 -18.26
N TRP A 116 28.01 -11.65 -18.53
CA TRP A 116 28.16 -10.40 -17.78
C TRP A 116 27.95 -10.58 -16.26
N TYR A 117 27.03 -11.47 -15.84
CA TYR A 117 26.76 -11.76 -14.43
C TYR A 117 27.86 -12.60 -13.74
N GLN A 118 28.89 -13.03 -14.49
CA GLN A 118 30.13 -13.55 -13.91
C GLN A 118 31.06 -12.43 -13.42
N ILE A 119 30.68 -11.16 -13.60
CA ILE A 119 31.38 -9.97 -13.08
C ILE A 119 30.46 -9.28 -12.05
N PRO A 120 30.48 -9.69 -10.77
CA PRO A 120 29.52 -9.20 -9.77
C PRO A 120 29.57 -7.68 -9.54
N GLU A 121 30.75 -7.10 -9.73
CA GLU A 121 31.04 -5.67 -9.51
C GLU A 121 30.80 -4.81 -10.75
N LEU A 122 30.29 -5.38 -11.86
CA LEU A 122 30.26 -4.71 -13.17
C LEU A 122 29.58 -3.33 -13.13
N PHE A 123 28.44 -3.24 -12.43
CA PHE A 123 27.63 -2.03 -12.27
C PHE A 123 27.85 -1.31 -10.92
N GLN A 124 28.83 -1.75 -10.11
CA GLN A 124 29.11 -1.16 -8.82
C GLN A 124 30.22 -0.11 -8.93
N PHE A 125 30.04 1.04 -8.28
CA PHE A 125 31.10 2.04 -8.19
C PHE A 125 32.07 1.71 -7.06
N ASN A 126 33.32 1.44 -7.40
CA ASN A 126 34.42 1.22 -6.47
C ASN A 126 35.74 1.63 -7.13
N SER A 127 36.86 1.53 -6.41
CA SER A 127 38.17 1.93 -6.93
C SER A 127 38.60 1.15 -8.17
N ASP A 128 38.22 -0.12 -8.27
CA ASP A 128 38.58 -0.98 -9.40
C ASP A 128 37.71 -0.73 -10.62
N SER A 129 36.40 -0.52 -10.47
CA SER A 129 35.52 -0.16 -11.56
C SER A 129 35.79 1.25 -12.09
N LEU A 130 36.09 2.21 -11.21
CA LEU A 130 36.62 3.52 -11.60
C LEU A 130 37.88 3.36 -12.46
N LYS A 131 38.86 2.59 -11.98
CA LYS A 131 40.11 2.33 -12.72
C LYS A 131 39.88 1.67 -14.07
N PHE A 132 38.91 0.76 -14.15
CA PHE A 132 38.59 0.04 -15.37
C PHE A 132 37.95 0.97 -16.41
N TYR A 133 36.94 1.74 -16.02
CA TYR A 133 36.14 2.55 -16.97
C TYR A 133 36.79 3.89 -17.32
N GLN A 134 37.69 4.43 -16.48
CA GLN A 134 38.44 5.66 -16.80
C GLN A 134 39.50 5.45 -17.90
N ASP A 135 39.84 4.21 -18.25
CA ASP A 135 40.82 3.88 -19.30
C ASP A 135 40.18 3.95 -20.69
N ASP A 136 40.36 5.10 -21.37
CA ASP A 136 39.86 5.33 -22.72
C ASP A 136 40.34 4.29 -23.74
N SER A 137 41.57 3.78 -23.61
CA SER A 137 42.12 2.80 -24.54
C SER A 137 41.38 1.47 -24.43
N ARG A 138 41.00 1.12 -23.20
CA ARG A 138 40.23 -0.08 -22.87
C ARG A 138 38.79 0.05 -23.35
N MET A 139 38.14 1.17 -23.07
CA MET A 139 36.78 1.44 -23.57
C MET A 139 36.72 1.35 -25.08
N GLN A 140 37.67 1.96 -25.78
CA GLN A 140 37.75 1.86 -27.24
C GLN A 140 38.01 0.42 -27.72
N ALA A 141 38.83 -0.37 -27.00
CA ALA A 141 39.05 -1.77 -27.33
C ALA A 141 37.78 -2.62 -27.20
N ILE A 142 36.96 -2.39 -26.16
CA ILE A 142 35.66 -3.07 -25.99
C ILE A 142 34.71 -2.71 -27.15
N ILE A 143 34.63 -1.43 -27.52
CA ILE A 143 33.81 -0.96 -28.67
C ILE A 143 34.30 -1.59 -29.98
N ASN A 144 35.61 -1.64 -30.21
CA ASN A 144 36.19 -2.25 -31.41
C ASN A 144 35.89 -3.76 -31.46
N LYS A 145 36.06 -4.46 -30.34
CA LYS A 145 35.72 -5.89 -30.24
C LYS A 145 34.24 -6.12 -30.53
N LEU A 146 33.35 -5.26 -30.03
CA LEU A 146 31.92 -5.33 -30.31
C LEU A 146 31.63 -5.21 -31.81
N ALA A 147 32.31 -4.32 -32.52
CA ALA A 147 32.20 -4.20 -33.98
C ALA A 147 32.68 -5.49 -34.69
N GLU A 148 33.83 -6.05 -34.29
CA GLU A 148 34.36 -7.32 -34.83
C GLU A 148 33.37 -8.49 -34.65
N GLN A 149 32.81 -8.64 -33.45
CA GLN A 149 31.81 -9.68 -33.18
C GLN A 149 30.50 -9.40 -33.94
N GLY A 150 30.10 -8.13 -34.04
CA GLY A 150 28.97 -7.68 -34.85
C GLY A 150 29.07 -8.10 -36.32
N GLN A 151 30.27 -8.08 -36.89
CA GLN A 151 30.48 -8.50 -38.28
C GLN A 151 30.36 -10.01 -38.49
N THR A 152 30.60 -10.82 -37.45
CA THR A 152 30.85 -12.26 -37.59
C THR A 152 29.89 -13.17 -36.84
N TYR A 153 28.98 -12.62 -36.02
CA TYR A 153 27.96 -13.44 -35.36
C TYR A 153 27.03 -14.13 -36.35
N THR A 154 26.51 -15.28 -35.95
CA THR A 154 25.65 -16.13 -36.77
C THR A 154 24.31 -16.36 -36.09
N LYS A 155 23.40 -17.09 -36.74
CA LYS A 155 22.15 -17.50 -36.11
C LYS A 155 22.35 -18.41 -34.89
N ASP A 156 23.49 -19.10 -34.75
CA ASP A 156 23.72 -20.10 -33.72
C ASP A 156 24.73 -19.64 -32.64
N ASP A 157 25.37 -18.48 -32.84
CA ASP A 157 26.41 -17.95 -31.95
C ASP A 157 26.39 -16.41 -31.97
N SER A 158 25.99 -15.80 -30.85
CA SER A 158 25.99 -14.34 -30.65
C SER A 158 27.38 -13.75 -30.40
N LYS A 159 28.44 -14.57 -30.37
CA LYS A 159 29.83 -14.13 -30.28
C LYS A 159 30.15 -13.24 -29.08
N GLY A 160 29.42 -13.43 -27.97
CA GLY A 160 29.62 -12.66 -26.75
C GLY A 160 29.22 -11.19 -26.84
N ILE A 161 28.42 -10.80 -27.86
CA ILE A 161 27.90 -9.43 -28.03
C ILE A 161 27.20 -8.94 -26.76
N GLU A 162 26.39 -9.80 -26.12
CA GLU A 162 25.67 -9.45 -24.89
C GLU A 162 26.62 -8.97 -23.78
N THR A 163 27.70 -9.71 -23.50
CA THR A 163 28.64 -9.34 -22.43
C THR A 163 29.40 -8.06 -22.73
N LEU A 164 29.81 -7.87 -24.00
CA LEU A 164 30.44 -6.62 -24.43
C LEU A 164 29.49 -5.42 -24.29
N VAL A 165 28.22 -5.60 -24.67
CA VAL A 165 27.18 -4.58 -24.50
C VAL A 165 27.00 -4.24 -23.04
N GLU A 166 26.83 -5.24 -22.15
CA GLU A 166 26.60 -4.98 -20.72
C GLU A 166 27.81 -4.30 -20.06
N ALA A 167 29.04 -4.59 -20.48
CA ALA A 167 30.22 -3.86 -20.02
C ALA A 167 30.21 -2.37 -20.43
N LEU A 168 29.78 -2.05 -21.66
CA LEU A 168 29.62 -0.66 -22.11
C LEU A 168 28.46 0.04 -21.37
N ARG A 169 27.33 -0.65 -21.19
CA ARG A 169 26.17 -0.13 -20.45
C ARG A 169 26.55 0.22 -19.02
N ALA A 170 27.33 -0.63 -18.36
CA ALA A 170 27.82 -0.37 -17.02
C ALA A 170 28.75 0.86 -16.96
N ALA A 171 29.60 1.04 -17.96
CA ALA A 171 30.45 2.22 -18.08
C ALA A 171 29.63 3.52 -18.15
N PHE A 172 28.62 3.56 -19.04
CA PHE A 172 27.75 4.74 -19.21
C PHE A 172 26.85 4.98 -17.99
N TYR A 173 26.33 3.91 -17.39
CA TYR A 173 25.57 3.98 -16.14
C TYR A 173 26.41 4.63 -15.02
N LEU A 174 27.63 4.15 -14.80
CA LEU A 174 28.51 4.71 -13.78
C LEU A 174 28.94 6.14 -14.13
N GLY A 175 29.18 6.44 -15.41
CA GLY A 175 29.47 7.80 -15.88
C GLY A 175 28.35 8.80 -15.64
N PHE A 176 27.09 8.37 -15.65
CA PHE A 176 25.94 9.23 -15.33
C PHE A 176 25.87 9.58 -13.84
N TYR A 177 26.16 8.61 -12.96
CA TYR A 177 26.01 8.80 -11.51
C TYR A 177 27.25 9.36 -10.81
N HIS A 178 28.44 9.15 -11.37
CA HIS A 178 29.71 9.48 -10.73
C HIS A 178 30.52 10.48 -11.55
N ASP A 179 30.80 11.64 -10.94
CA ASP A 179 31.45 12.77 -11.61
C ASP A 179 32.88 12.43 -12.09
N GLU A 180 33.55 11.47 -11.43
CA GLU A 180 34.86 10.95 -11.81
C GLU A 180 34.85 10.26 -13.19
N LEU A 181 33.69 9.77 -13.63
CA LEU A 181 33.47 9.13 -14.92
C LEU A 181 32.59 9.97 -15.86
N SER A 182 32.36 11.25 -15.53
CA SER A 182 31.42 12.14 -16.24
C SER A 182 31.65 12.25 -17.75
N LYS A 183 32.89 12.10 -18.23
CA LYS A 183 33.23 12.05 -19.66
C LYS A 183 32.47 10.94 -20.41
N LEU A 184 32.22 9.82 -19.75
CA LEU A 184 31.50 8.69 -20.34
C LEU A 184 30.02 9.02 -20.59
N ASN A 185 29.47 10.02 -19.90
CA ASN A 185 28.08 10.46 -20.07
C ASN A 185 27.90 11.50 -21.20
N GLU A 186 28.99 11.90 -21.86
CA GLU A 186 28.91 12.84 -22.98
C GLU A 186 28.35 12.15 -24.23
N ARG A 187 27.41 12.79 -24.92
CA ARG A 187 26.85 12.29 -26.19
C ARG A 187 27.94 11.96 -27.22
N SER A 188 28.98 12.78 -27.32
CA SER A 188 30.14 12.53 -28.19
C SER A 188 30.90 11.25 -27.84
N TYR A 189 30.87 10.83 -26.58
CA TYR A 189 31.46 9.55 -26.16
C TYR A 189 30.52 8.39 -26.51
N HIS A 190 29.22 8.54 -26.26
CA HIS A 190 28.20 7.56 -26.63
C HIS A 190 28.21 7.26 -28.14
N ASP A 191 28.36 8.30 -28.97
CA ASP A 191 28.40 8.20 -30.43
C ASP A 191 29.55 7.31 -30.94
N LYS A 192 30.59 7.05 -30.13
CA LYS A 192 31.65 6.07 -30.45
C LYS A 192 31.12 4.65 -30.64
N CYS A 193 29.95 4.33 -30.08
CA CYS A 193 29.28 3.04 -30.28
C CYS A 193 28.54 2.92 -31.61
N LEU A 194 28.23 4.03 -32.31
CA LEU A 194 27.46 4.01 -33.56
C LEU A 194 28.08 3.12 -34.65
N PRO A 195 29.41 3.12 -34.90
CA PRO A 195 30.01 2.22 -35.89
C PRO A 195 29.80 0.74 -35.55
N ALA A 196 29.90 0.37 -34.26
CA ALA A 196 29.68 -1.01 -33.82
C ALA A 196 28.21 -1.41 -33.98
N LEU A 197 27.27 -0.54 -33.57
CA LEU A 197 25.83 -0.74 -33.79
C LEU A 197 25.52 -0.94 -35.29
N LYS A 198 26.01 -0.06 -36.16
CA LYS A 198 25.82 -0.19 -37.61
C LYS A 198 26.39 -1.50 -38.17
N THR A 199 27.54 -1.95 -37.64
CA THR A 199 28.15 -3.22 -38.04
C THR A 199 27.30 -4.42 -37.64
N ILE A 200 26.77 -4.42 -36.41
CA ILE A 200 25.81 -5.43 -35.93
C ILE A 200 24.58 -5.46 -36.85
N ALA A 201 23.99 -4.30 -37.12
CA ALA A 201 22.75 -4.21 -37.90
C ALA A 201 22.91 -4.57 -39.39
N LYS A 202 24.12 -4.39 -39.96
CA LYS A 202 24.45 -4.79 -41.34
C LYS A 202 24.71 -6.28 -41.51
N ASN A 203 24.86 -7.04 -40.42
CA ASN A 203 25.04 -8.48 -40.49
C ASN A 203 23.75 -9.15 -41.03
N PRO A 204 23.82 -10.08 -42.00
CA PRO A 204 22.65 -10.79 -42.52
C PRO A 204 21.82 -11.56 -41.49
N ASN A 205 22.37 -11.79 -40.30
CA ASN A 205 21.70 -12.44 -39.17
C ASN A 205 20.96 -11.44 -38.27
N PHE A 206 20.97 -10.13 -38.55
CA PHE A 206 20.19 -9.12 -37.82
C PHE A 206 18.71 -9.19 -38.20
N LYS A 207 18.04 -10.21 -37.67
CA LYS A 207 16.63 -10.51 -37.88
C LYS A 207 16.13 -11.40 -36.74
N LEU A 208 14.85 -11.31 -36.42
CA LEU A 208 14.23 -12.20 -35.43
C LEU A 208 14.24 -13.65 -35.96
N GLY A 209 14.57 -14.57 -35.07
CA GLY A 209 14.77 -15.97 -35.43
C GLY A 209 15.09 -16.83 -34.21
N THR A 210 16.34 -17.30 -34.13
CA THR A 210 16.85 -18.11 -33.02
C THR A 210 17.03 -17.28 -31.73
N SER A 211 17.25 -17.95 -30.60
CA SER A 211 17.56 -17.30 -29.32
C SER A 211 18.79 -16.38 -29.41
N GLU A 212 19.84 -16.78 -30.13
CA GLU A 212 21.05 -15.97 -30.27
C GLU A 212 20.81 -14.71 -31.12
N GLN A 213 20.02 -14.81 -32.20
CA GLN A 213 19.65 -13.61 -32.98
C GLN A 213 18.79 -12.65 -32.16
N ASN A 214 17.80 -13.17 -31.44
CA ASN A 214 16.91 -12.36 -30.60
C ASN A 214 17.70 -11.66 -29.48
N LYS A 215 18.69 -12.36 -28.89
CA LYS A 215 19.61 -11.80 -27.89
C LYS A 215 20.47 -10.67 -28.44
N VAL A 216 20.98 -10.80 -29.67
CA VAL A 216 21.73 -9.71 -30.33
C VAL A 216 20.83 -8.49 -30.55
N ILE A 217 19.59 -8.68 -30.99
CA ILE A 217 18.62 -7.59 -31.16
C ILE A 217 18.27 -6.92 -29.83
N ALA A 218 18.03 -7.70 -28.77
CA ALA A 218 17.78 -7.14 -27.44
C ALA A 218 19.00 -6.35 -26.93
N SER A 219 20.21 -6.87 -27.13
CA SER A 219 21.46 -6.19 -26.77
C SER A 219 21.66 -4.89 -27.56
N TYR A 220 21.26 -4.87 -28.83
CA TYR A 220 21.28 -3.68 -29.67
C TYR A 220 20.40 -2.56 -29.10
N GLY A 221 19.14 -2.88 -28.76
CA GLY A 221 18.22 -1.91 -28.13
C GLY A 221 18.73 -1.41 -26.77
N LYS A 222 19.20 -2.33 -25.93
CA LYS A 222 19.81 -2.00 -24.62
C LYS A 222 21.00 -1.05 -24.73
N LEU A 223 21.92 -1.30 -25.67
CA LEU A 223 23.08 -0.44 -25.87
C LEU A 223 22.66 0.94 -26.35
N ILE A 224 21.71 1.03 -27.30
CA ILE A 224 21.17 2.33 -27.75
C ILE A 224 20.67 3.16 -26.57
N GLY A 225 19.90 2.56 -25.66
CA GLY A 225 19.36 3.28 -24.50
C GLY A 225 20.42 3.87 -23.57
N ASN A 226 21.57 3.23 -23.42
CA ASN A 226 22.66 3.75 -22.59
C ASN A 226 23.68 4.61 -23.36
N ALA A 227 23.78 4.42 -24.67
CA ALA A 227 24.68 5.14 -25.54
C ALA A 227 23.90 6.17 -26.38
N SER A 228 23.69 5.86 -27.66
CA SER A 228 23.13 6.79 -28.64
C SER A 228 22.61 6.03 -29.86
N ALA A 229 21.64 6.61 -30.56
CA ALA A 229 21.22 6.22 -31.90
C ALA A 229 21.30 7.39 -32.88
N ASP A 230 21.50 7.08 -34.15
CA ASP A 230 21.26 7.97 -35.29
C ASP A 230 20.11 7.47 -36.18
N VAL A 231 19.76 8.25 -37.20
CA VAL A 231 18.69 7.87 -38.14
C VAL A 231 18.89 6.47 -38.73
N GLU A 232 20.11 6.12 -39.13
CA GLU A 232 20.42 4.82 -39.75
C GLU A 232 20.17 3.68 -38.76
N THR A 233 20.63 3.81 -37.52
CA THR A 233 20.42 2.79 -36.47
C THR A 233 18.94 2.60 -36.12
N VAL A 234 18.14 3.68 -36.09
CA VAL A 234 16.69 3.60 -35.84
C VAL A 234 15.97 2.90 -37.00
N LEU A 235 16.35 3.18 -38.25
CA LEU A 235 15.72 2.55 -39.42
C LEU A 235 15.98 1.04 -39.47
N TYR A 236 17.14 0.55 -39.02
CA TYR A 236 17.38 -0.89 -38.88
C TYR A 236 16.42 -1.55 -37.87
N ALA A 237 16.11 -0.88 -36.76
CA ALA A 237 15.09 -1.37 -35.82
C ALA A 237 13.68 -1.38 -36.46
N GLY A 238 13.39 -0.44 -37.37
CA GLY A 238 12.15 -0.42 -38.14
C GLY A 238 11.92 -1.70 -38.96
N GLU A 239 12.97 -2.24 -39.58
CA GLU A 239 12.88 -3.51 -40.32
C GLU A 239 12.60 -4.71 -39.41
N ILE A 240 13.13 -4.70 -38.19
CA ILE A 240 12.82 -5.72 -37.17
C ILE A 240 11.36 -5.63 -36.73
N PHE A 241 10.83 -4.42 -36.51
CA PHE A 241 9.43 -4.22 -36.15
C PHE A 241 8.50 -4.66 -37.27
N LYS A 242 8.85 -4.34 -38.51
CA LYS A 242 8.15 -4.83 -39.70
C LYS A 242 8.14 -6.35 -39.76
N GLN A 243 9.28 -7.00 -39.57
CA GLN A 243 9.35 -8.46 -39.54
C GLN A 243 8.43 -9.04 -38.46
N TYR A 244 8.40 -8.43 -37.26
CA TYR A 244 7.53 -8.89 -36.17
C TYR A 244 6.05 -8.71 -36.49
N ASN A 245 5.65 -7.53 -36.96
CA ASN A 245 4.27 -7.26 -37.38
C ASN A 245 3.80 -8.21 -38.48
N ASP A 246 4.64 -8.47 -39.49
CA ASP A 246 4.30 -9.32 -40.63
C ASP A 246 4.21 -10.82 -40.24
N ASN A 247 4.78 -11.21 -39.09
CA ASN A 247 4.78 -12.59 -38.57
C ASN A 247 4.10 -12.70 -37.19
N LEU A 248 3.24 -11.73 -36.84
CA LEU A 248 2.71 -11.55 -35.49
C LEU A 248 2.08 -12.82 -34.92
N ALA A 249 1.29 -13.54 -35.73
CA ALA A 249 0.57 -14.73 -35.31
C ALA A 249 1.47 -15.84 -34.74
N THR A 250 2.74 -15.88 -35.15
CA THR A 250 3.73 -16.85 -34.65
C THR A 250 4.70 -16.21 -33.68
N PHE A 251 5.12 -14.96 -33.92
CA PHE A 251 6.16 -14.33 -33.11
C PHE A 251 5.66 -13.84 -31.74
N ILE A 252 4.36 -13.61 -31.59
CA ILE A 252 3.77 -13.24 -30.29
C ILE A 252 3.83 -14.39 -29.27
N GLU A 253 3.99 -15.63 -29.74
CA GLU A 253 4.12 -16.82 -28.89
C GLU A 253 5.54 -17.00 -28.33
N ASP A 254 6.55 -16.37 -28.96
CA ASP A 254 7.95 -16.48 -28.53
C ASP A 254 8.35 -15.25 -27.72
N ARG A 255 8.47 -15.45 -26.40
CA ARG A 255 8.87 -14.40 -25.47
C ARG A 255 10.21 -13.75 -25.83
N THR A 256 11.20 -14.50 -26.30
CA THR A 256 12.53 -13.94 -26.60
C THR A 256 12.46 -12.93 -27.75
N LYS A 257 11.53 -13.14 -28.70
CA LYS A 257 11.24 -12.18 -29.76
C LYS A 257 10.52 -10.95 -29.19
N GLY A 258 9.52 -11.14 -28.33
CA GLY A 258 8.84 -10.05 -27.64
C GLY A 258 9.79 -9.17 -26.83
N ASP A 259 10.71 -9.78 -26.07
CA ASP A 259 11.72 -9.08 -25.27
C ASP A 259 12.64 -8.24 -26.16
N ALA A 260 13.06 -8.78 -27.31
CA ALA A 260 13.85 -8.03 -28.28
C ALA A 260 13.10 -6.81 -28.83
N ILE A 261 11.80 -6.93 -29.13
CA ILE A 261 10.96 -5.80 -29.56
C ILE A 261 10.82 -4.75 -28.47
N TYR A 262 10.57 -5.17 -27.22
CA TYR A 262 10.47 -4.28 -26.07
C TYR A 262 11.76 -3.49 -25.83
N GLU A 263 12.92 -4.16 -25.80
CA GLU A 263 14.21 -3.50 -25.57
C GLU A 263 14.59 -2.52 -26.68
N LEU A 264 14.21 -2.81 -27.94
CA LEU A 264 14.36 -1.87 -29.06
C LEU A 264 13.50 -0.62 -28.90
N MET A 265 12.19 -0.78 -28.64
CA MET A 265 11.27 0.37 -28.48
C MET A 265 11.73 1.27 -27.33
N LYS A 266 12.01 0.66 -26.18
CA LYS A 266 12.44 1.35 -24.97
C LYS A 266 13.77 2.06 -25.15
N GLY A 267 14.79 1.36 -25.68
CA GLY A 267 16.12 1.94 -25.86
C GLY A 267 16.13 3.13 -26.80
N ILE A 268 15.43 3.03 -27.94
CA ILE A 268 15.36 4.09 -28.94
C ILE A 268 14.59 5.31 -28.42
N ASP A 269 13.41 5.10 -27.80
CA ASP A 269 12.68 6.22 -27.20
C ASP A 269 13.53 6.89 -26.12
N PHE A 270 14.21 6.12 -25.27
CA PHE A 270 15.03 6.68 -24.21
C PHE A 270 16.15 7.60 -24.72
N ASP A 271 16.94 7.19 -25.72
CA ASP A 271 17.98 8.05 -26.30
C ASP A 271 17.38 9.32 -26.92
N ILE A 272 16.35 9.17 -27.76
CA ILE A 272 15.72 10.30 -28.46
C ILE A 272 15.18 11.34 -27.47
N GLN A 273 14.52 10.88 -26.41
CA GLN A 273 13.93 11.74 -25.40
C GLN A 273 15.00 12.39 -24.52
N THR A 274 16.09 11.66 -24.23
CA THR A 274 17.25 12.19 -23.51
C THR A 274 17.96 13.26 -24.34
N ASP A 275 18.13 13.08 -25.65
CA ASP A 275 18.70 14.09 -26.54
C ASP A 275 17.85 15.37 -26.55
N MET A 276 16.54 15.25 -26.77
CA MET A 276 15.64 16.41 -26.75
C MET A 276 15.66 17.12 -25.39
N TYR A 277 15.66 16.37 -24.29
CA TYR A 277 15.70 16.93 -22.94
C TYR A 277 17.02 17.66 -22.64
N THR A 278 18.16 17.03 -22.93
CA THR A 278 19.49 17.57 -22.62
C THR A 278 19.89 18.73 -23.53
N THR A 279 19.46 18.71 -24.79
CA THR A 279 19.74 19.78 -25.75
C THR A 279 18.70 20.89 -25.76
N GLY A 280 17.51 20.65 -25.20
CA GLY A 280 16.36 21.56 -25.27
C GLY A 280 15.76 21.70 -26.67
N LYS A 281 16.08 20.78 -27.60
CA LYS A 281 15.55 20.79 -28.96
C LYS A 281 14.10 20.32 -28.99
N GLU A 282 13.28 21.04 -29.74
CA GLU A 282 11.96 20.57 -30.12
C GLU A 282 12.06 19.43 -31.15
N PRO A 283 11.05 18.56 -31.30
CA PRO A 283 11.09 17.43 -32.23
C PRO A 283 11.55 17.81 -33.64
N LYS A 284 11.08 18.94 -34.16
CA LYS A 284 11.39 19.46 -35.51
C LYS A 284 12.86 19.83 -35.74
N ASP A 285 13.61 20.05 -34.66
CA ASP A 285 15.01 20.51 -34.68
C ASP A 285 15.99 19.33 -34.45
N THR A 286 15.46 18.11 -34.28
CA THR A 286 16.24 16.88 -34.11
C THR A 286 16.60 16.25 -35.46
N MET A 287 17.63 15.39 -35.48
CA MET A 287 18.01 14.67 -36.71
C MET A 287 16.98 13.62 -37.15
N TRP A 288 16.12 13.16 -36.23
CA TRP A 288 15.13 12.13 -36.51
C TRP A 288 13.87 12.68 -37.18
N TYR A 289 13.60 13.99 -37.07
CA TYR A 289 12.41 14.60 -37.64
C TYR A 289 12.28 14.31 -39.14
N ARG A 290 11.14 13.69 -39.53
CA ARG A 290 10.79 13.26 -40.90
C ARG A 290 11.69 12.18 -41.51
N ASN A 291 12.65 11.67 -40.74
CA ASN A 291 13.65 10.71 -41.24
C ASN A 291 13.43 9.28 -40.70
N ILE A 292 12.48 9.09 -39.78
CA ILE A 292 12.17 7.79 -39.15
C ILE A 292 10.69 7.40 -39.28
N ASP A 293 9.98 7.91 -40.30
CA ASP A 293 8.55 7.66 -40.49
C ASP A 293 8.20 6.17 -40.55
N ASN A 294 9.01 5.35 -41.24
CA ASN A 294 8.80 3.91 -41.35
C ASN A 294 8.83 3.22 -39.97
N PHE A 295 9.80 3.57 -39.13
CA PHE A 295 9.91 3.05 -37.77
C PHE A 295 8.67 3.42 -36.93
N ILE A 296 8.25 4.68 -36.97
CA ILE A 296 7.05 5.15 -36.26
C ILE A 296 5.80 4.43 -36.79
N ASN A 297 5.68 4.21 -38.10
CA ASN A 297 4.54 3.53 -38.69
C ASN A 297 4.45 2.06 -38.27
N GLU A 298 5.56 1.37 -38.08
CA GLU A 298 5.58 0.00 -37.54
C GLU A 298 5.17 -0.04 -36.06
N ILE A 299 5.56 0.96 -35.25
CA ILE A 299 5.05 1.13 -33.87
C ILE A 299 3.54 1.34 -33.88
N ASN A 300 3.04 2.18 -34.79
CA ASN A 300 1.61 2.46 -34.92
C ASN A 300 0.79 1.20 -35.27
N ARG A 301 1.38 0.22 -35.99
CA ARG A 301 0.72 -1.07 -36.26
C ARG A 301 0.54 -1.89 -34.98
N PHE A 302 1.49 -1.87 -34.06
CA PHE A 302 1.34 -2.50 -32.73
C PHE A 302 0.20 -1.84 -31.94
N ALA A 303 0.10 -0.52 -31.99
CA ALA A 303 -0.91 0.27 -31.26
C ALA A 303 -2.35 -0.03 -31.70
N LEU A 304 -2.55 -0.53 -32.92
CA LEU A 304 -3.86 -0.64 -33.58
C LEU A 304 -4.18 -2.08 -34.01
N LEU A 305 -3.65 -3.07 -33.30
CA LEU A 305 -3.90 -4.50 -33.58
C LEU A 305 -5.38 -4.92 -33.45
N GLY A 306 -6.22 -4.12 -32.81
CA GLY A 306 -7.64 -4.43 -32.63
C GLY A 306 -7.90 -5.26 -31.38
N THR A 307 -8.09 -6.57 -31.53
CA THR A 307 -8.50 -7.43 -30.40
C THR A 307 -7.37 -7.62 -29.38
N VAL A 308 -7.64 -7.28 -28.12
CA VAL A 308 -6.73 -7.50 -26.99
C VAL A 308 -6.86 -8.94 -26.47
N THR A 309 -5.72 -9.56 -26.22
CA THR A 309 -5.56 -10.89 -25.63
C THR A 309 -4.44 -10.84 -24.59
N ASN A 310 -4.35 -11.85 -23.72
CA ASN A 310 -3.28 -11.93 -22.72
C ASN A 310 -1.87 -11.99 -23.35
N LYS A 311 -1.74 -12.32 -24.64
CA LYS A 311 -0.46 -12.43 -25.35
C LYS A 311 -0.01 -11.13 -25.99
N ASN A 312 -0.94 -10.29 -26.44
CA ASN A 312 -0.64 -9.07 -27.21
C ASN A 312 -0.98 -7.77 -26.48
N GLY A 313 -1.63 -7.81 -25.30
CA GLY A 313 -1.97 -6.61 -24.53
C GLY A 313 -0.76 -5.72 -24.23
N TRP A 314 0.34 -6.32 -23.76
CA TRP A 314 1.61 -5.61 -23.52
C TRP A 314 2.09 -4.89 -24.79
N LEU A 315 2.06 -5.56 -25.95
CA LEU A 315 2.55 -5.01 -27.21
C LEU A 315 1.71 -3.83 -27.68
N ILE A 316 0.38 -3.94 -27.52
CA ILE A 316 -0.56 -2.85 -27.83
C ILE A 316 -0.29 -1.64 -26.93
N ASN A 317 -0.16 -1.85 -25.61
CA ASN A 317 0.12 -0.77 -24.66
C ASN A 317 1.42 -0.04 -25.00
N ASN A 318 2.49 -0.78 -25.30
CA ASN A 318 3.76 -0.21 -25.75
C ASN A 318 3.60 0.53 -27.08
N GLY A 319 2.88 -0.06 -28.04
CA GLY A 319 2.59 0.56 -29.33
C GLY A 319 1.92 1.93 -29.16
N ILE A 320 0.88 2.02 -28.33
CA ILE A 320 0.16 3.27 -28.04
C ILE A 320 1.11 4.26 -27.35
N TYR A 321 1.83 3.82 -26.31
CA TYR A 321 2.77 4.64 -25.54
C TYR A 321 3.84 5.28 -26.43
N TYR A 322 4.56 4.48 -27.21
CA TYR A 322 5.65 4.97 -28.06
C TYR A 322 5.12 5.73 -29.30
N ALA A 323 3.97 5.36 -29.87
CA ALA A 323 3.32 6.15 -30.92
C ALA A 323 2.99 7.57 -30.43
N GLY A 324 2.49 7.69 -29.21
CA GLY A 324 2.21 8.97 -28.58
C GLY A 324 3.46 9.85 -28.42
N ARG A 325 4.55 9.27 -27.92
CA ARG A 325 5.81 9.98 -27.62
C ARG A 325 6.62 10.35 -28.86
N LEU A 326 6.73 9.44 -29.82
CA LEU A 326 7.54 9.61 -31.02
C LEU A 326 6.78 10.27 -32.18
N GLY A 327 5.45 10.32 -32.12
CA GLY A 327 4.60 10.77 -33.23
C GLY A 327 4.89 12.18 -33.76
N LYS A 328 5.42 13.09 -32.93
CA LYS A 328 5.82 14.45 -33.37
C LYS A 328 7.06 14.47 -34.26
N LEU A 329 7.85 13.39 -34.26
CA LEU A 329 9.00 13.22 -35.15
C LEU A 329 8.59 12.79 -36.56
N HIS A 330 7.35 12.34 -36.76
CA HIS A 330 6.83 11.95 -38.06
C HIS A 330 6.65 13.17 -39.00
N SER A 331 6.70 12.96 -40.32
CA SER A 331 6.37 14.00 -41.33
C SER A 331 4.98 14.63 -41.18
N THR A 332 4.10 13.94 -40.47
CA THR A 332 2.77 14.42 -40.02
C THR A 332 2.84 14.57 -38.51
N PRO A 333 3.07 15.79 -37.96
CA PRO A 333 3.33 15.96 -36.52
C PRO A 333 2.19 15.53 -35.59
N THR A 334 0.97 15.39 -36.13
CA THR A 334 -0.22 14.88 -35.42
C THR A 334 -0.36 13.36 -35.48
N LYS A 335 0.59 12.62 -36.07
CA LYS A 335 0.43 11.17 -36.31
C LYS A 335 0.23 10.39 -35.02
N GLY A 336 1.00 10.67 -33.97
CA GLY A 336 0.82 10.02 -32.67
C GLY A 336 -0.52 10.37 -32.00
N GLN A 337 -0.99 11.62 -32.14
CA GLN A 337 -2.30 12.06 -31.68
C GLN A 337 -3.42 11.29 -32.38
N GLN A 338 -3.32 11.11 -33.70
CA GLN A 338 -4.26 10.33 -34.51
C GLN A 338 -4.32 8.87 -34.04
N VAL A 339 -3.16 8.23 -33.85
CA VAL A 339 -3.07 6.83 -33.41
C VAL A 339 -3.65 6.64 -32.01
N ALA A 340 -3.35 7.54 -31.06
CA ALA A 340 -3.95 7.47 -29.73
C ALA A 340 -5.48 7.69 -29.78
N THR A 341 -5.95 8.59 -30.64
CA THR A 341 -7.40 8.81 -30.86
C THR A 341 -8.07 7.57 -31.44
N ASP A 342 -7.44 6.93 -32.42
CA ASP A 342 -7.93 5.68 -33.02
C ASP A 342 -7.93 4.54 -32.00
N ALA A 343 -6.90 4.44 -31.15
CA ALA A 343 -6.85 3.47 -30.06
C ALA A 343 -8.03 3.66 -29.08
N MET A 344 -8.34 4.89 -28.67
CA MET A 344 -9.51 5.16 -27.82
C MET A 344 -10.85 4.77 -28.47
N ARG A 345 -10.92 4.71 -29.81
CA ARG A 345 -12.11 4.23 -30.54
C ARG A 345 -12.16 2.71 -30.60
N ILE A 346 -11.02 2.05 -30.74
CA ILE A 346 -10.90 0.60 -30.94
C ILE A 346 -11.04 -0.16 -29.61
N TYR A 347 -10.41 0.35 -28.55
CA TYR A 347 -10.33 -0.36 -27.27
C TYR A 347 -11.47 0.00 -26.31
N PRO A 348 -11.93 -0.95 -25.47
CA PRO A 348 -13.03 -0.72 -24.56
C PRO A 348 -12.83 0.48 -23.65
N TYR A 349 -13.88 1.29 -23.48
CA TYR A 349 -13.87 2.41 -22.54
C TYR A 349 -13.51 1.93 -21.12
N LEU A 350 -12.61 2.66 -20.46
CA LEU A 350 -12.03 2.30 -19.15
C LEU A 350 -11.33 0.94 -19.14
N GLY A 351 -10.85 0.45 -20.29
CA GLY A 351 -9.89 -0.63 -20.38
C GLY A 351 -8.45 -0.11 -20.34
N GLU A 352 -7.48 -1.00 -20.14
CA GLU A 352 -6.07 -0.63 -20.01
C GLU A 352 -5.56 0.17 -21.22
N GLN A 353 -5.76 -0.34 -22.43
CA GLN A 353 -5.33 0.32 -23.67
C GLN A 353 -5.99 1.70 -23.85
N TYR A 354 -7.23 1.85 -23.39
CA TYR A 354 -7.94 3.13 -23.41
C TYR A 354 -7.29 4.15 -22.48
N PHE A 355 -6.92 3.73 -21.26
CA PHE A 355 -6.17 4.60 -20.32
C PHE A 355 -4.83 5.02 -20.91
N VAL A 356 -4.05 4.08 -21.47
CA VAL A 356 -2.76 4.40 -22.11
C VAL A 356 -2.95 5.46 -23.20
N ALA A 357 -3.96 5.29 -24.06
CA ALA A 357 -4.23 6.21 -25.15
C ALA A 357 -4.69 7.60 -24.66
N ALA A 358 -5.63 7.65 -23.72
CA ALA A 358 -6.11 8.90 -23.11
C ALA A 358 -4.97 9.67 -22.43
N GLU A 359 -4.05 8.94 -21.80
CA GLU A 359 -2.85 9.51 -21.20
C GLU A 359 -1.87 10.04 -22.24
N GLN A 360 -1.62 9.33 -23.35
CA GLN A 360 -0.76 9.85 -24.41
C GLN A 360 -1.31 11.14 -25.02
N ILE A 361 -2.63 11.26 -25.20
CA ILE A 361 -3.27 12.50 -25.66
C ILE A 361 -3.08 13.63 -24.65
N THR A 362 -3.28 13.35 -23.37
CA THR A 362 -3.17 14.36 -22.30
C THR A 362 -1.73 14.83 -22.13
N THR A 363 -0.77 13.90 -22.07
CA THR A 363 0.63 14.18 -21.77
C THR A 363 1.36 14.80 -22.97
N ASN A 364 1.14 14.29 -24.19
CA ASN A 364 1.93 14.71 -25.37
C ASN A 364 1.20 15.70 -26.28
N TYR A 365 -0.13 15.77 -26.23
CA TYR A 365 -0.96 16.55 -27.17
C TYR A 365 -1.96 17.50 -26.50
N GLY A 366 -1.69 17.88 -25.25
CA GLY A 366 -2.46 18.92 -24.54
C GLY A 366 -3.89 18.54 -24.20
N GLY A 367 -4.23 17.25 -24.17
CA GLY A 367 -5.56 16.77 -23.79
C GLY A 367 -6.64 16.99 -24.85
N ILE A 368 -6.25 17.22 -26.11
CA ILE A 368 -7.18 17.34 -27.23
C ILE A 368 -6.89 16.18 -28.19
N ASP A 369 -7.92 15.40 -28.53
CA ASP A 369 -7.79 14.31 -29.51
C ASP A 369 -7.69 14.82 -30.95
N ALA A 370 -7.46 13.92 -31.92
CA ALA A 370 -7.30 14.30 -33.32
C ALA A 370 -8.60 14.85 -33.97
N ASN A 371 -9.76 14.69 -33.31
CA ASN A 371 -11.05 15.24 -33.75
C ASN A 371 -11.36 16.60 -33.09
N GLY A 372 -10.46 17.12 -32.26
CA GLY A 372 -10.67 18.37 -31.53
C GLY A 372 -11.48 18.21 -30.24
N LYS A 373 -11.74 16.98 -29.78
CA LYS A 373 -12.46 16.72 -28.52
C LYS A 373 -11.50 16.72 -27.34
N THR A 374 -11.90 17.39 -26.26
CA THR A 374 -11.16 17.34 -24.99
C THR A 374 -11.25 15.95 -24.36
N VAL A 375 -10.09 15.39 -24.01
CA VAL A 375 -9.92 14.17 -23.23
C VAL A 375 -9.66 14.56 -21.79
N ASN A 376 -10.68 14.43 -20.94
CA ASN A 376 -10.58 14.72 -19.52
C ASN A 376 -10.13 13.47 -18.76
N LEU A 377 -8.81 13.33 -18.58
CA LEU A 377 -8.23 12.15 -17.95
C LEU A 377 -8.64 11.98 -16.48
N ASP A 378 -8.87 13.07 -15.75
CA ASP A 378 -9.32 13.00 -14.35
C ASP A 378 -10.76 12.47 -14.26
N GLN A 379 -11.64 12.90 -15.17
CA GLN A 379 -12.98 12.33 -15.29
C GLN A 379 -12.92 10.84 -15.62
N ILE A 380 -12.09 10.45 -16.60
CA ILE A 380 -11.92 9.04 -17.00
C ILE A 380 -11.44 8.20 -15.80
N ARG A 381 -10.52 8.73 -14.96
CA ARG A 381 -10.08 8.05 -13.72
C ARG A 381 -11.19 7.91 -12.69
N GLU A 382 -11.98 8.95 -12.45
CA GLU A 382 -13.10 8.86 -11.51
C GLU A 382 -14.17 7.85 -11.97
N GLU A 383 -14.42 7.78 -13.28
CA GLU A 383 -15.28 6.75 -13.86
C GLU A 383 -14.64 5.35 -13.76
N GLY A 384 -13.33 5.25 -13.93
CA GLY A 384 -12.56 4.02 -13.69
C GLY A 384 -12.66 3.54 -12.24
N LYS A 385 -12.47 4.43 -11.25
CA LYS A 385 -12.65 4.12 -9.83
C LYS A 385 -14.06 3.59 -9.56
N LYS A 386 -15.10 4.20 -10.13
CA LYS A 386 -16.49 3.72 -9.99
C LYS A 386 -16.71 2.35 -10.63
N LYS A 387 -16.08 2.07 -11.77
CA LYS A 387 -16.16 0.78 -12.47
C LYS A 387 -15.53 -0.35 -11.66
N TYR A 388 -14.30 -0.13 -11.17
CA TYR A 388 -13.51 -1.16 -10.49
C TYR A 388 -13.75 -1.25 -8.98
N LEU A 389 -14.29 -0.20 -8.37
CA LEU A 389 -14.56 -0.13 -6.92
C LEU A 389 -16.00 0.41 -6.65
N PRO A 390 -17.04 -0.25 -7.18
CA PRO A 390 -18.41 0.26 -7.12
C PRO A 390 -19.04 0.22 -5.72
N LYS A 391 -18.52 -0.61 -4.79
CA LYS A 391 -19.10 -0.79 -3.46
C LYS A 391 -18.36 0.05 -2.43
N THR A 392 -19.10 0.66 -1.50
CA THR A 392 -18.54 1.39 -0.36
C THR A 392 -19.22 0.97 0.93
N TYR A 393 -18.44 0.64 1.95
CA TYR A 393 -18.92 0.25 3.28
C TYR A 393 -18.27 1.14 4.34
N LYS A 394 -19.06 1.59 5.32
CA LYS A 394 -18.58 2.49 6.38
C LYS A 394 -18.78 1.87 7.76
N PHE A 395 -17.79 2.03 8.62
CA PHE A 395 -17.78 1.54 9.99
C PHE A 395 -17.33 2.65 10.94
N ASP A 396 -17.64 2.50 12.22
CA ASP A 396 -17.27 3.43 13.29
C ASP A 396 -17.62 4.89 12.96
N ASP A 397 -18.87 5.16 12.61
CA ASP A 397 -19.37 6.48 12.22
C ASP A 397 -18.63 7.12 11.03
N GLY A 398 -17.96 6.28 10.22
CA GLY A 398 -17.23 6.68 9.03
C GLY A 398 -15.73 6.82 9.21
N ALA A 399 -15.18 6.51 10.40
CA ALA A 399 -13.73 6.50 10.63
C ALA A 399 -13.00 5.36 9.89
N ILE A 400 -13.73 4.31 9.50
CA ILE A 400 -13.20 3.17 8.72
C ILE A 400 -14.06 3.02 7.47
N VAL A 401 -13.44 3.11 6.29
CA VAL A 401 -14.12 3.08 5.00
C VAL A 401 -13.52 2.01 4.09
N PHE A 402 -14.32 1.08 3.60
CA PHE A 402 -13.92 0.14 2.56
C PHE A 402 -14.51 0.56 1.22
N LYS A 403 -13.68 0.66 0.18
CA LYS A 403 -14.07 0.77 -1.23
C LYS A 403 -13.67 -0.51 -1.93
N ALA A 404 -14.63 -1.26 -2.46
CA ALA A 404 -14.37 -2.62 -2.94
C ALA A 404 -14.94 -2.88 -4.33
N GLY A 405 -14.27 -3.79 -5.04
CA GLY A 405 -14.80 -4.44 -6.22
C GLY A 405 -16.12 -5.17 -5.93
N ASP A 406 -16.91 -5.40 -6.97
CA ASP A 406 -18.23 -6.01 -6.85
C ASP A 406 -18.21 -7.50 -6.46
N LYS A 407 -17.10 -8.20 -6.69
CA LYS A 407 -16.91 -9.62 -6.37
C LYS A 407 -16.29 -9.85 -4.98
N VAL A 408 -15.80 -8.81 -4.31
CA VAL A 408 -15.36 -8.90 -2.91
C VAL A 408 -16.60 -9.11 -2.03
N SER A 409 -16.61 -10.18 -1.25
CA SER A 409 -17.79 -10.56 -0.46
C SER A 409 -17.98 -9.64 0.74
N GLU A 410 -19.24 -9.37 1.11
CA GLU A 410 -19.55 -8.61 2.33
C GLU A 410 -19.06 -9.31 3.59
N GLU A 411 -19.07 -10.65 3.60
CA GLU A 411 -18.49 -11.46 4.67
C GLU A 411 -17.02 -11.11 4.89
N LYS A 412 -16.23 -11.05 3.80
CA LYS A 412 -14.82 -10.66 3.87
C LYS A 412 -14.67 -9.26 4.45
N ILE A 413 -15.48 -8.29 4.02
CA ILE A 413 -15.45 -6.91 4.55
C ILE A 413 -15.71 -6.89 6.07
N LYS A 414 -16.71 -7.64 6.55
CA LYS A 414 -16.98 -7.77 7.99
C LYS A 414 -15.78 -8.39 8.73
N ARG A 415 -15.16 -9.42 8.17
CA ARG A 415 -13.97 -10.07 8.75
C ARG A 415 -12.79 -9.10 8.87
N LEU A 416 -12.49 -8.33 7.83
CA LEU A 416 -11.41 -7.33 7.86
C LEU A 416 -11.64 -6.26 8.93
N TYR A 417 -12.89 -5.79 9.09
CA TYR A 417 -13.21 -4.86 10.18
C TYR A 417 -12.88 -5.44 11.56
N TRP A 418 -13.25 -6.70 11.82
CA TRP A 418 -12.94 -7.34 13.11
C TRP A 418 -11.45 -7.68 13.28
N ALA A 419 -10.75 -8.03 12.19
CA ALA A 419 -9.31 -8.24 12.19
C ALA A 419 -8.59 -6.95 12.62
N ALA A 420 -9.05 -5.80 12.13
CA ALA A 420 -8.53 -4.49 12.53
C ALA A 420 -8.69 -4.27 14.05
N LYS A 421 -9.80 -4.70 14.66
CA LYS A 421 -10.02 -4.58 16.11
C LYS A 421 -9.07 -5.47 16.91
N GLU A 422 -8.81 -6.70 16.46
CA GLU A 422 -7.85 -7.59 17.10
C GLU A 422 -6.42 -7.01 17.06
N VAL A 423 -5.96 -6.64 15.86
CA VAL A 423 -4.62 -6.04 15.66
C VAL A 423 -4.46 -4.76 16.48
N ARG A 424 -5.43 -3.84 16.39
CA ARG A 424 -5.44 -2.58 17.15
C ARG A 424 -5.33 -2.82 18.65
N SER A 425 -6.08 -3.79 19.18
CA SER A 425 -6.06 -4.07 20.62
C SER A 425 -4.69 -4.54 21.10
N GLN A 426 -4.02 -5.43 20.36
CA GLN A 426 -2.68 -5.88 20.73
C GLN A 426 -1.63 -4.78 20.55
N PHE A 427 -1.75 -3.98 19.50
CA PHE A 427 -0.88 -2.83 19.27
C PHE A 427 -0.95 -1.82 20.42
N TYR A 428 -2.16 -1.43 20.87
CA TYR A 428 -2.30 -0.49 21.99
C TYR A 428 -1.83 -1.06 23.32
N ARG A 429 -1.96 -2.37 23.56
CA ARG A 429 -1.34 -3.00 24.75
C ARG A 429 0.16 -2.79 24.74
N THR A 430 0.82 -2.94 23.59
CA THR A 430 2.26 -2.72 23.45
C THR A 430 2.65 -1.26 23.56
N VAL A 431 1.96 -0.37 22.87
CA VAL A 431 2.33 1.05 22.79
C VAL A 431 1.98 1.80 24.07
N GLY A 432 1.02 1.32 24.86
CA GLY A 432 0.61 1.95 26.11
C GLY A 432 -0.21 3.23 25.93
N SER A 433 -0.55 3.58 24.67
CA SER A 433 -1.39 4.72 24.29
C SER A 433 -2.33 4.34 23.15
N ASP A 434 -3.55 4.87 23.21
CA ASP A 434 -4.58 4.81 22.15
C ASP A 434 -4.84 6.20 21.53
N LYS A 435 -4.01 7.19 21.88
CA LYS A 435 -4.06 8.56 21.36
C LYS A 435 -3.06 8.72 20.22
N PRO A 436 -3.48 9.27 19.07
CA PRO A 436 -2.57 9.49 17.97
C PRO A 436 -1.48 10.50 18.36
N LEU A 437 -0.28 10.33 17.80
CA LEU A 437 0.85 11.23 18.07
C LEU A 437 0.57 12.64 17.54
N GLU A 438 -0.14 12.72 16.42
CA GLU A 438 -0.49 13.95 15.72
C GLU A 438 -2.00 13.95 15.38
N SER A 439 -2.58 15.12 15.14
CA SER A 439 -4.02 15.28 14.91
C SER A 439 -4.31 16.04 13.62
N GLY A 440 -5.41 15.72 12.94
CA GLY A 440 -5.81 16.39 11.70
C GLY A 440 -5.12 15.84 10.45
N HIS A 441 -4.49 14.67 10.56
CA HIS A 441 -3.91 13.94 9.45
C HIS A 441 -4.98 13.15 8.68
N ALA A 442 -4.68 12.77 7.43
CA ALA A 442 -5.64 12.09 6.55
C ALA A 442 -6.08 10.72 7.08
N ASP A 443 -5.24 10.10 7.90
CA ASP A 443 -5.45 8.83 8.59
C ASP A 443 -6.47 8.91 9.75
N ASP A 444 -7.00 10.09 10.09
CA ASP A 444 -8.22 10.21 10.91
C ASP A 444 -9.40 9.42 10.32
N VAL A 445 -9.38 9.21 9.00
CA VAL A 445 -10.26 8.27 8.30
C VAL A 445 -9.41 7.25 7.55
N LEU A 446 -9.38 6.01 8.05
CA LEU A 446 -8.74 4.91 7.35
C LEU A 446 -9.61 4.45 6.17
N THR A 447 -9.11 4.61 4.95
CA THR A 447 -9.72 4.08 3.73
C THR A 447 -8.99 2.82 3.26
N MET A 448 -9.73 1.78 2.91
CA MET A 448 -9.20 0.54 2.36
C MET A 448 -9.81 0.31 0.98
N VAL A 449 -8.97 0.24 -0.04
CA VAL A 449 -9.33 0.05 -1.44
C VAL A 449 -8.99 -1.38 -1.83
N ILE A 450 -10.01 -2.19 -2.14
CA ILE A 450 -9.88 -3.63 -2.38
C ILE A 450 -10.41 -3.95 -3.79
N TYR A 451 -9.51 -4.16 -4.75
CA TYR A 451 -9.87 -4.61 -6.10
C TYR A 451 -10.28 -6.09 -6.09
N ASN A 452 -10.98 -6.55 -7.12
CA ASN A 452 -11.45 -7.95 -7.18
C ASN A 452 -10.33 -8.98 -7.37
N SER A 453 -9.21 -8.58 -7.98
CA SER A 453 -8.15 -9.49 -8.42
C SER A 453 -6.81 -8.76 -8.60
N PRO A 454 -5.68 -9.49 -8.70
CA PRO A 454 -4.38 -8.89 -9.03
C PRO A 454 -4.38 -8.17 -10.39
N ASP A 455 -5.16 -8.63 -11.37
CA ASP A 455 -5.28 -8.00 -12.68
C ASP A 455 -5.99 -6.64 -12.59
N GLU A 456 -7.08 -6.55 -11.83
CA GLU A 456 -7.78 -5.27 -11.60
C GLU A 456 -6.94 -4.34 -10.73
N TYR A 457 -6.13 -4.87 -9.81
CA TYR A 457 -5.22 -4.08 -8.98
C TYR A 457 -4.21 -3.28 -9.81
N GLN A 458 -3.78 -3.77 -10.98
CA GLN A 458 -2.86 -3.04 -11.86
C GLN A 458 -3.40 -1.65 -12.26
N PHE A 459 -4.73 -1.49 -12.31
CA PHE A 459 -5.34 -0.19 -12.57
C PHE A 459 -5.09 0.83 -11.45
N ASN A 460 -4.73 0.42 -10.24
CA ASN A 460 -4.44 1.33 -9.14
C ASN A 460 -3.34 2.34 -9.49
N ARG A 461 -2.33 1.91 -10.29
CA ARG A 461 -1.29 2.79 -10.82
C ARG A 461 -1.87 3.92 -11.67
N GLN A 462 -2.88 3.62 -12.49
CA GLN A 462 -3.56 4.60 -13.34
C GLN A 462 -4.60 5.45 -12.59
N LEU A 463 -5.29 4.86 -11.62
CA LEU A 463 -6.41 5.49 -10.91
C LEU A 463 -5.96 6.34 -9.72
N TYR A 464 -4.93 5.90 -8.99
CA TYR A 464 -4.43 6.54 -7.76
C TYR A 464 -2.94 6.93 -7.82
N GLY A 465 -2.18 6.40 -8.78
CA GLY A 465 -0.80 6.80 -9.02
C GLY A 465 0.21 6.13 -8.09
N TYR A 466 -0.13 4.97 -7.53
CA TYR A 466 0.73 4.17 -6.65
C TYR A 466 1.10 2.83 -7.31
N GLU A 467 2.30 2.33 -7.01
CA GLU A 467 2.81 1.10 -7.62
C GLU A 467 2.03 -0.14 -7.19
N THR A 468 1.90 -1.10 -8.11
CA THR A 468 1.07 -2.30 -7.98
C THR A 468 1.88 -3.60 -7.98
N ASN A 469 3.20 -3.49 -8.00
CA ASN A 469 4.13 -4.61 -7.85
C ASN A 469 4.32 -4.99 -6.36
N ASN A 470 3.21 -5.22 -5.66
CA ASN A 470 3.14 -5.57 -4.26
C ASN A 470 1.80 -6.29 -3.98
N GLY A 471 1.72 -6.99 -2.84
CA GLY A 471 0.45 -7.58 -2.40
C GLY A 471 -0.57 -6.52 -1.97
N GLY A 472 -0.09 -5.38 -1.51
CA GLY A 472 -0.84 -4.20 -1.10
C GLY A 472 0.15 -3.12 -0.65
N ILE A 473 -0.36 -1.91 -0.40
CA ILE A 473 0.45 -0.81 0.09
C ILE A 473 -0.42 0.18 0.87
N TYR A 474 0.01 0.52 2.09
CA TYR A 474 -0.52 1.65 2.85
C TYR A 474 0.18 2.96 2.45
N ILE A 475 -0.60 4.03 2.27
CA ILE A 475 -0.11 5.38 1.97
C ILE A 475 -0.60 6.32 3.07
N GLU A 476 0.30 6.74 3.94
CA GLU A 476 -0.03 7.50 5.15
C GLU A 476 -0.56 8.89 4.82
N GLY A 477 0.09 9.59 3.89
CA GLY A 477 -0.33 10.93 3.45
C GLY A 477 -1.77 11.01 2.91
N THR A 478 -2.44 9.87 2.68
CA THR A 478 -3.85 9.79 2.30
C THR A 478 -4.71 8.93 3.22
N GLY A 479 -4.13 8.37 4.30
CA GLY A 479 -4.82 7.43 5.19
C GLY A 479 -5.41 6.23 4.43
N THR A 480 -4.77 5.78 3.34
CA THR A 480 -5.38 4.82 2.41
C THR A 480 -4.51 3.59 2.17
N PHE A 481 -5.08 2.42 2.44
CA PHE A 481 -4.53 1.12 2.07
C PHE A 481 -5.08 0.65 0.73
N PHE A 482 -4.23 0.21 -0.19
CA PHE A 482 -4.62 -0.35 -1.48
C PHE A 482 -4.23 -1.83 -1.57
N THR A 483 -5.16 -2.70 -1.98
CA THR A 483 -4.92 -4.15 -2.15
C THR A 483 -5.97 -4.79 -3.06
N TYR A 484 -6.00 -6.11 -3.12
CA TYR A 484 -6.94 -6.90 -3.92
C TYR A 484 -7.32 -8.22 -3.25
N GLU A 485 -8.53 -8.72 -3.52
CA GLU A 485 -8.89 -10.09 -3.17
C GLU A 485 -8.11 -11.11 -4.02
N ARG A 486 -7.80 -12.26 -3.43
CA ARG A 486 -6.88 -13.24 -4.02
C ARG A 486 -7.24 -14.67 -3.68
N THR A 487 -6.91 -15.58 -4.59
CA THR A 487 -6.93 -17.02 -4.33
C THR A 487 -5.58 -17.49 -3.76
N PRO A 488 -5.52 -18.68 -3.11
CA PRO A 488 -4.26 -19.24 -2.63
C PRO A 488 -3.20 -19.48 -3.71
N GLU A 489 -3.61 -19.65 -4.98
CA GLU A 489 -2.69 -19.78 -6.12
C GLU A 489 -2.06 -18.44 -6.52
N GLN A 490 -2.73 -17.32 -6.22
CA GLN A 490 -2.27 -15.98 -6.55
C GLN A 490 -1.36 -15.39 -5.47
N SER A 491 -1.45 -15.86 -4.22
CA SER A 491 -0.59 -15.42 -3.12
C SER A 491 -0.57 -16.43 -1.99
N ILE A 492 0.60 -16.57 -1.35
CA ILE A 492 0.73 -17.34 -0.10
C ILE A 492 -0.01 -16.69 1.08
N TYR A 493 -0.28 -15.38 1.00
CA TYR A 493 -1.00 -14.62 2.02
C TYR A 493 -2.44 -14.41 1.59
N SER A 494 -3.37 -14.77 2.47
CA SER A 494 -4.78 -14.40 2.27
C SER A 494 -4.97 -12.88 2.37
N LEU A 495 -6.08 -12.35 1.83
CA LEU A 495 -6.40 -10.93 1.97
C LEU A 495 -6.46 -10.48 3.44
N GLU A 496 -7.00 -11.31 4.36
CA GLU A 496 -7.04 -10.94 5.78
C GLU A 496 -5.65 -10.87 6.39
N GLU A 497 -4.79 -11.83 6.06
CA GLU A 497 -3.43 -11.87 6.59
C GLU A 497 -2.61 -10.67 6.14
N LEU A 498 -2.65 -10.33 4.85
CA LEU A 498 -2.00 -9.13 4.34
C LEU A 498 -2.63 -7.85 4.92
N PHE A 499 -3.96 -7.81 5.05
CA PHE A 499 -4.64 -6.67 5.66
C PHE A 499 -4.17 -6.43 7.09
N ARG A 500 -3.97 -7.49 7.89
CA ARG A 500 -3.48 -7.36 9.27
C ARG A 500 -2.06 -6.78 9.32
N HIS A 501 -1.20 -7.13 8.36
CA HIS A 501 0.14 -6.55 8.19
C HIS A 501 0.05 -5.05 7.86
N GLU A 502 -0.65 -4.70 6.79
CA GLU A 502 -0.74 -3.33 6.28
C GLU A 502 -1.51 -2.39 7.24
N PHE A 503 -2.50 -2.93 7.94
CA PHE A 503 -3.18 -2.20 9.00
C PHE A 503 -2.24 -1.85 10.17
N THR A 504 -1.17 -2.63 10.37
CA THR A 504 -0.14 -2.28 11.35
C THR A 504 0.68 -1.08 10.89
N HIS A 505 0.97 -0.92 9.59
CA HIS A 505 1.63 0.30 9.09
C HIS A 505 0.78 1.55 9.33
N TYR A 506 -0.55 1.45 9.18
CA TYR A 506 -1.46 2.52 9.62
C TYR A 506 -1.29 2.84 11.11
N LEU A 507 -1.22 1.82 11.97
CA LEU A 507 -1.04 2.03 13.41
C LEU A 507 0.35 2.63 13.73
N GLN A 508 1.40 2.22 13.01
CA GLN A 508 2.75 2.73 13.20
C GLN A 508 2.83 4.23 12.89
N GLY A 509 2.38 4.66 11.70
CA GLY A 509 2.38 6.09 11.34
C GLY A 509 1.54 6.93 12.31
N ARG A 510 0.39 6.40 12.75
CA ARG A 510 -0.52 7.15 13.62
C ARG A 510 -0.11 7.23 15.09
N TYR A 511 0.50 6.17 15.63
CA TYR A 511 0.66 5.98 17.08
C TYR A 511 2.11 5.71 17.53
N GLU A 512 3.03 5.45 16.62
CA GLU A 512 4.39 4.99 16.96
C GLU A 512 5.51 5.92 16.45
N VAL A 513 5.41 6.38 15.20
CA VAL A 513 6.46 7.20 14.57
C VAL A 513 5.97 8.62 14.37
N GLN A 514 6.74 9.63 14.78
CA GLN A 514 6.40 11.03 14.57
C GLN A 514 6.64 11.46 13.11
N GLY A 515 5.81 12.35 12.60
CA GLY A 515 5.83 12.80 11.22
C GLY A 515 5.25 11.79 10.23
N LEU A 516 5.37 12.10 8.94
CA LEU A 516 4.92 11.22 7.86
C LEU A 516 5.97 10.15 7.54
N TRP A 517 5.50 9.01 7.07
CA TRP A 517 6.29 7.84 6.72
C TRP A 517 7.37 8.19 5.69
N GLY A 518 8.58 7.65 5.92
CA GLY A 518 9.75 7.93 5.11
C GLY A 518 10.28 9.37 5.24
N GLN A 519 9.71 10.21 6.11
CA GLN A 519 10.11 11.59 6.33
C GLN A 519 10.53 11.83 7.79
N GLY A 520 11.52 12.69 7.99
CA GLY A 520 12.06 12.96 9.33
C GLY A 520 13.35 12.19 9.62
N GLU A 521 13.95 12.51 10.76
CA GLU A 521 15.31 12.05 11.09
C GLU A 521 15.36 10.54 11.37
N MET A 522 14.30 9.97 11.96
CA MET A 522 14.24 8.55 12.27
C MET A 522 14.25 7.66 11.01
N TYR A 523 13.74 8.12 9.87
CA TYR A 523 13.77 7.37 8.61
C TYR A 523 15.10 7.45 7.86
N GLN A 524 15.98 8.40 8.20
CA GLN A 524 17.29 8.48 7.56
C GLN A 524 18.10 7.21 7.81
N ASN A 525 18.95 6.85 6.86
CA ASN A 525 19.81 5.65 6.91
C ASN A 525 19.05 4.32 7.06
N GLU A 526 17.75 4.28 6.74
CA GLU A 526 16.90 3.08 6.85
C GLU A 526 16.92 2.46 8.26
N ARG A 527 16.84 3.30 9.31
CA ARG A 527 16.85 2.81 10.70
C ARG A 527 15.65 1.94 11.03
N LEU A 528 14.48 2.30 10.49
CA LEU A 528 13.21 1.69 10.86
C LEU A 528 12.80 0.50 9.97
N THR A 529 13.52 0.18 8.90
CA THR A 529 13.10 -0.86 7.94
C THR A 529 12.90 -2.23 8.59
N TRP A 530 13.84 -2.69 9.43
CA TRP A 530 13.66 -3.95 10.17
C TRP A 530 12.51 -3.85 11.19
N PHE A 531 12.35 -2.67 11.79
CA PHE A 531 11.38 -2.45 12.85
C PHE A 531 9.97 -2.45 12.27
N GLU A 532 9.66 -1.58 11.32
CA GLU A 532 8.32 -1.41 10.75
C GLU A 532 7.81 -2.71 10.11
N GLU A 533 8.63 -3.34 9.26
CA GLU A 533 8.24 -4.57 8.56
C GLU A 533 8.16 -5.78 9.51
N GLY A 534 9.16 -5.93 10.40
CA GLY A 534 9.13 -7.01 11.40
C GLY A 534 7.97 -6.86 12.40
N ASN A 535 7.64 -5.62 12.76
CA ASN A 535 6.56 -5.30 13.69
C ASN A 535 5.19 -5.48 13.02
N ALA A 536 5.05 -5.15 11.73
CA ALA A 536 3.85 -5.43 10.95
C ALA A 536 3.60 -6.94 10.78
N GLU A 537 4.64 -7.72 10.47
CA GLU A 537 4.53 -9.18 10.40
C GLU A 537 4.19 -9.81 11.76
N PHE A 538 4.74 -9.24 12.84
CA PHE A 538 4.47 -9.63 14.22
C PHE A 538 3.00 -9.37 14.58
N PHE A 539 2.53 -8.12 14.49
CA PHE A 539 1.16 -7.77 14.86
C PHE A 539 0.10 -8.34 13.94
N ALA A 540 0.46 -8.75 12.72
CA ALA A 540 -0.44 -9.55 11.90
C ALA A 540 -0.81 -10.90 12.54
N GLY A 541 -0.03 -11.38 13.51
CA GLY A 541 -0.34 -12.52 14.37
C GLY A 541 -1.27 -12.21 15.57
N ALA A 542 -1.81 -11.00 15.68
CA ALA A 542 -2.68 -10.60 16.78
C ALA A 542 -3.96 -11.45 16.86
N THR A 543 -4.32 -11.86 18.07
CA THR A 543 -5.53 -12.61 18.35
C THR A 543 -6.39 -11.89 19.38
N ARG A 544 -7.64 -12.35 19.51
CA ARG A 544 -8.57 -11.88 20.55
C ARG A 544 -8.20 -12.34 21.95
N LEU A 545 -7.76 -13.60 22.12
CA LEU A 545 -7.70 -14.27 23.42
C LEU A 545 -6.29 -14.65 23.89
N ASP A 546 -5.32 -14.73 22.98
CA ASP A 546 -4.00 -15.33 23.23
C ASP A 546 -2.87 -14.37 22.82
N SER A 547 -3.12 -13.07 22.92
CA SER A 547 -2.20 -11.99 22.54
C SER A 547 -1.74 -12.09 21.08
N VAL A 548 -0.46 -11.83 20.78
CA VAL A 548 0.14 -12.00 19.45
C VAL A 548 0.82 -13.37 19.37
N VAL A 549 0.49 -14.16 18.34
CA VAL A 549 1.06 -15.49 18.13
C VAL A 549 1.84 -15.57 16.80
N PRO A 550 2.92 -16.36 16.74
CA PRO A 550 3.63 -16.59 15.48
C PRO A 550 2.74 -17.18 14.38
N ARG A 551 2.97 -16.74 13.14
CA ARG A 551 2.23 -17.19 11.94
C ARG A 551 2.96 -18.33 11.22
N LYS A 552 2.22 -19.37 10.82
CA LYS A 552 2.79 -20.52 10.09
C LYS A 552 3.46 -20.11 8.75
N SER A 553 2.90 -19.12 8.07
CA SER A 553 3.39 -18.57 6.80
C SER A 553 4.79 -17.98 6.96
N ILE A 554 4.97 -17.00 7.86
CA ILE A 554 6.24 -16.29 8.06
C ILE A 554 7.35 -17.21 8.60
N ILE A 555 7.01 -18.17 9.47
CA ILE A 555 7.98 -19.19 9.94
C ILE A 555 8.47 -20.05 8.76
N GLY A 556 7.62 -20.27 7.75
CA GLY A 556 7.99 -21.01 6.54
C GLY A 556 9.07 -20.33 5.70
N GLY A 557 9.29 -19.02 5.87
CA GLY A 557 10.36 -18.27 5.23
C GLY A 557 11.71 -18.32 5.95
N LEU A 558 11.78 -18.91 7.15
CA LEU A 558 13.03 -19.06 7.89
C LEU A 558 13.86 -20.23 7.33
N SER A 559 15.18 -20.01 7.14
CA SER A 559 16.08 -21.06 6.66
C SER A 559 16.21 -22.21 7.68
N ASN A 560 16.05 -23.45 7.21
CA ASN A 560 16.39 -24.65 7.98
C ASN A 560 17.90 -24.80 8.21
N ASP A 561 18.73 -24.25 7.33
CA ASP A 561 20.18 -24.19 7.48
C ASP A 561 20.57 -23.01 8.38
N PRO A 562 21.11 -23.24 9.60
CA PRO A 562 21.49 -22.18 10.52
C PRO A 562 22.51 -21.20 9.94
N THR A 563 23.37 -21.64 9.01
CA THR A 563 24.43 -20.79 8.43
C THR A 563 23.88 -19.72 7.48
N LYS A 564 22.65 -19.89 7.01
CA LYS A 564 21.94 -18.95 6.13
C LYS A 564 20.99 -18.01 6.87
N ARG A 565 20.85 -18.17 8.19
CA ARG A 565 19.99 -17.30 9.01
C ARG A 565 20.67 -15.97 9.27
N TYR A 566 19.88 -14.90 9.34
CA TYR A 566 20.42 -13.60 9.75
C TYR A 566 20.82 -13.66 11.22
N THR A 567 21.97 -13.06 11.54
CA THR A 567 22.35 -12.70 12.91
C THR A 567 21.49 -11.55 13.42
N ALA A 568 21.43 -11.35 14.74
CA ALA A 568 20.74 -10.19 15.32
C ALA A 568 21.25 -8.86 14.74
N SER A 569 22.57 -8.75 14.54
CA SER A 569 23.20 -7.58 13.91
C SER A 569 22.73 -7.37 12.46
N GLN A 570 22.67 -8.43 11.64
CA GLN A 570 22.16 -8.32 10.28
C GLN A 570 20.69 -7.92 10.25
N THR A 571 19.86 -8.47 11.14
CA THR A 571 18.43 -8.12 11.25
C THR A 571 18.24 -6.67 11.65
N LEU A 572 18.90 -6.19 12.71
CA LEU A 572 18.78 -4.81 13.22
C LEU A 572 19.25 -3.74 12.21
N ASN A 573 20.07 -4.12 11.23
CA ASN A 573 20.61 -3.24 10.20
C ASN A 573 20.10 -3.62 8.80
N ALA A 574 19.02 -4.38 8.72
CA ALA A 574 18.39 -4.75 7.46
C ALA A 574 17.84 -3.52 6.74
N LYS A 575 17.88 -3.58 5.41
CA LYS A 575 17.48 -2.53 4.48
C LYS A 575 16.60 -3.10 3.39
N TYR A 576 15.82 -2.24 2.74
CA TYR A 576 15.04 -2.65 1.59
C TYR A 576 15.95 -3.14 0.47
N GLY A 577 15.60 -4.27 -0.15
CA GLY A 577 16.38 -4.84 -1.25
C GLY A 577 16.26 -6.35 -1.39
N THR A 578 16.02 -7.07 -0.30
CA THR A 578 15.72 -8.52 -0.26
C THR A 578 14.44 -8.76 0.54
N TRP A 579 13.81 -9.92 0.42
CA TRP A 579 12.60 -10.25 1.21
C TRP A 579 12.89 -11.03 2.48
N ASP A 580 14.03 -11.71 2.55
CA ASP A 580 14.36 -12.59 3.68
C ASP A 580 14.35 -11.84 5.02
N PHE A 581 14.69 -10.54 5.00
CA PHE A 581 14.76 -9.76 6.24
C PHE A 581 13.41 -9.61 6.94
N TYR A 582 12.28 -9.69 6.23
CA TYR A 582 10.94 -9.61 6.84
C TYR A 582 10.76 -10.76 7.84
N ASN A 583 11.07 -11.99 7.41
CA ASN A 583 10.95 -13.18 8.24
C ASN A 583 11.86 -13.13 9.48
N TYR A 584 13.10 -12.66 9.29
CA TYR A 584 14.08 -12.54 10.37
C TYR A 584 13.75 -11.38 11.34
N SER A 585 13.22 -10.27 10.82
CA SER A 585 12.78 -9.14 11.64
C SER A 585 11.57 -9.50 12.49
N PHE A 586 10.60 -10.21 11.90
CA PHE A 586 9.51 -10.84 12.65
C PHE A 586 10.03 -11.72 13.80
N ALA A 587 10.97 -12.62 13.49
CA ALA A 587 11.48 -13.57 14.49
C ALA A 587 12.18 -12.85 15.66
N LEU A 588 12.91 -11.77 15.38
CA LEU A 588 13.55 -10.95 16.41
C LEU A 588 12.53 -10.19 17.26
N GLN A 589 11.53 -9.55 16.65
CA GLN A 589 10.43 -8.87 17.34
C GLN A 589 9.64 -9.84 18.24
N SER A 590 9.32 -11.01 17.70
CA SER A 590 8.62 -12.08 18.43
C SER A 590 9.46 -12.63 19.59
N TYR A 591 10.79 -12.80 19.41
CA TYR A 591 11.69 -13.15 20.50
C TYR A 591 11.70 -12.08 21.59
N MET A 592 11.87 -10.80 21.23
CA MET A 592 11.91 -9.70 22.18
C MET A 592 10.60 -9.64 22.97
N TYR A 593 9.45 -9.67 22.30
CA TYR A 593 8.14 -9.69 22.96
C TYR A 593 7.98 -10.86 23.95
N ASN A 594 8.38 -12.07 23.57
CA ASN A 594 8.14 -13.27 24.38
C ASN A 594 9.20 -13.54 25.47
N LYS A 595 10.43 -13.04 25.28
CA LYS A 595 11.59 -13.41 26.13
C LYS A 595 12.27 -12.21 26.78
N ARG A 596 12.26 -11.05 26.12
CA ARG A 596 12.95 -9.83 26.53
C ARG A 596 12.05 -8.59 26.38
N PRO A 597 10.86 -8.57 27.02
CA PRO A 597 9.89 -7.49 26.82
C PRO A 597 10.44 -6.11 27.19
N GLU A 598 11.43 -6.03 28.09
CA GLU A 598 12.14 -4.79 28.38
C GLU A 598 12.95 -4.26 27.20
N MET A 599 13.49 -5.16 26.35
CA MET A 599 14.18 -4.75 25.12
C MET A 599 13.19 -4.28 24.06
N PHE A 600 12.08 -5.01 23.92
CA PHE A 600 11.00 -4.67 22.98
C PHE A 600 10.45 -3.26 23.29
N ASP A 601 10.08 -3.03 24.53
CA ASP A 601 9.54 -1.76 25.02
C ASP A 601 10.54 -0.61 24.84
N LYS A 602 11.82 -0.84 25.14
CA LYS A 602 12.85 0.20 24.96
C LYS A 602 13.04 0.63 23.51
N VAL A 603 12.93 -0.29 22.54
CA VAL A 603 12.99 0.05 21.11
C VAL A 603 11.81 0.97 20.75
N HIS A 604 10.62 0.55 21.13
CA HIS A 604 9.36 1.28 20.93
C HIS A 604 9.42 2.71 21.53
N ASP A 605 9.85 2.83 22.79
CA ASP A 605 9.98 4.14 23.46
C ASP A 605 10.92 5.11 22.74
N LEU A 606 12.08 4.62 22.27
CA LEU A 606 13.06 5.46 21.58
C LEU A 606 12.51 5.97 20.24
N ILE A 607 11.72 5.15 19.55
CA ILE A 607 11.05 5.51 18.30
C ILE A 607 9.98 6.58 18.57
N ARG A 608 9.08 6.34 19.53
CA ARG A 608 8.03 7.30 19.90
C ARG A 608 8.56 8.63 20.40
N ALA A 609 9.66 8.61 21.14
CA ALA A 609 10.34 9.82 21.61
C ALA A 609 11.05 10.58 20.48
N ASN A 610 11.17 9.98 19.30
CA ASN A 610 11.99 10.47 18.18
C ASN A 610 13.45 10.73 18.59
N ASP A 611 13.98 9.91 19.53
CA ASP A 611 15.35 10.05 20.06
C ASP A 611 16.33 9.24 19.20
N VAL A 612 16.69 9.82 18.05
CA VAL A 612 17.54 9.18 17.04
C VAL A 612 18.91 8.79 17.60
N SER A 613 19.49 9.62 18.47
CA SER A 613 20.84 9.38 19.00
C SER A 613 20.83 8.19 19.96
N SER A 614 19.90 8.15 20.90
CA SER A 614 19.77 7.03 21.83
C SER A 614 19.31 5.76 21.12
N TYR A 615 18.47 5.88 20.08
CA TYR A 615 18.10 4.75 19.22
C TYR A 615 19.32 4.12 18.55
N ASP A 616 20.17 4.93 17.90
CA ASP A 616 21.37 4.43 17.22
C ASP A 616 22.36 3.80 18.21
N GLU A 617 22.57 4.40 19.39
CA GLU A 617 23.43 3.83 20.43
C GLU A 617 22.89 2.49 20.96
N TYR A 618 21.58 2.43 21.24
CA TYR A 618 20.95 1.21 21.72
C TYR A 618 20.98 0.10 20.66
N ARG A 619 20.64 0.41 19.41
CA ARG A 619 20.74 -0.51 18.28
C ARG A 619 22.17 -1.02 18.08
N ALA A 620 23.17 -0.16 18.20
CA ALA A 620 24.58 -0.55 18.10
C ALA A 620 25.02 -1.47 19.25
N THR A 621 24.46 -1.25 20.45
CA THR A 621 24.67 -2.12 21.61
C THR A 621 24.08 -3.51 21.38
N LEU A 622 22.82 -3.58 20.96
CA LEU A 622 22.15 -4.85 20.63
C LEU A 622 22.88 -5.60 19.49
N SER A 623 23.37 -4.88 18.49
CA SER A 623 24.12 -5.46 17.36
C SER A 623 25.44 -6.13 17.77
N LYS A 624 25.99 -5.79 18.94
CA LYS A 624 27.24 -6.35 19.50
C LYS A 624 26.98 -7.38 20.60
N ASP A 625 25.72 -7.63 20.96
CA ASP A 625 25.35 -8.58 22.02
C ASP A 625 25.34 -10.02 21.47
N ASN A 626 26.42 -10.75 21.76
CA ASN A 626 26.54 -12.16 21.37
C ASN A 626 25.48 -13.04 22.01
N LYS A 627 25.07 -12.74 23.26
CA LYS A 627 24.06 -13.52 23.97
C LYS A 627 22.68 -13.32 23.34
N LEU A 628 22.34 -12.08 22.98
CA LEU A 628 21.14 -11.81 22.17
C LEU A 628 21.14 -12.64 20.89
N ASN A 629 22.27 -12.66 20.17
CA ASN A 629 22.35 -13.43 18.93
C ASN A 629 22.17 -14.94 19.18
N GLU A 630 22.82 -15.53 20.18
CA GLU A 630 22.66 -16.95 20.54
C GLU A 630 21.22 -17.32 20.90
N GLU A 631 20.56 -16.50 21.71
CA GLU A 631 19.18 -16.69 22.12
C GLU A 631 18.21 -16.51 20.94
N TYR A 632 18.46 -15.53 20.06
CA TYR A 632 17.71 -15.32 18.83
C TYR A 632 17.83 -16.51 17.86
N GLN A 633 19.04 -17.05 17.64
CA GLN A 633 19.23 -18.25 16.82
C GLN A 633 18.48 -19.46 17.40
N SER A 634 18.52 -19.63 18.72
CA SER A 634 17.81 -20.70 19.43
C SER A 634 16.29 -20.54 19.32
N TYR A 635 15.81 -19.30 19.40
CA TYR A 635 14.38 -18.98 19.24
C TYR A 635 13.87 -19.27 17.82
N MET A 636 14.64 -18.90 16.79
CA MET A 636 14.31 -19.27 15.41
C MET A 636 14.24 -20.79 15.22
N GLN A 637 15.18 -21.54 15.81
CA GLN A 637 15.13 -23.00 15.77
C GLN A 637 13.85 -23.53 16.43
N MET A 638 13.49 -23.00 17.60
CA MET A 638 12.24 -23.36 18.28
C MET A 638 11.01 -23.08 17.42
N LEU A 639 10.94 -21.94 16.73
CA LEU A 639 9.85 -21.63 15.80
C LEU A 639 9.76 -22.64 14.66
N ILE A 640 10.90 -22.97 14.04
CA ILE A 640 11.00 -23.94 12.94
C ILE A 640 10.55 -25.33 13.40
N ASP A 641 11.08 -25.83 14.51
CA ASP A 641 10.76 -27.15 15.06
C ASP A 641 9.29 -27.29 15.45
N ASN A 642 8.64 -26.17 15.78
CA ASN A 642 7.23 -26.14 16.17
C ASN A 642 6.31 -25.56 15.08
N ARG A 643 6.80 -25.39 13.85
CA ARG A 643 6.05 -24.73 12.76
C ARG A 643 4.66 -25.29 12.56
N ASP A 644 4.50 -26.61 12.62
CA ASP A 644 3.21 -27.26 12.38
C ASP A 644 2.19 -27.10 13.52
N LYS A 645 2.63 -26.61 14.68
CA LYS A 645 1.74 -26.27 15.80
C LYS A 645 1.15 -24.87 15.67
N TYR A 646 1.76 -24.00 14.86
CA TYR A 646 1.26 -22.66 14.61
C TYR A 646 0.23 -22.66 13.48
N THR A 647 -0.74 -21.76 13.57
CA THR A 647 -1.73 -21.50 12.53
C THR A 647 -1.52 -20.10 11.94
N ILE A 648 -2.37 -19.71 10.99
CA ILE A 648 -2.49 -18.31 10.57
C ILE A 648 -3.69 -17.77 11.34
N PRO A 649 -3.52 -16.82 12.29
CA PRO A 649 -4.63 -16.24 13.01
C PRO A 649 -5.61 -15.57 12.05
N GLN A 650 -6.86 -15.99 12.13
CA GLN A 650 -7.97 -15.42 11.39
C GLN A 650 -9.11 -15.12 12.34
N VAL A 651 -9.91 -14.11 12.00
CA VAL A 651 -11.10 -13.80 12.78
C VAL A 651 -12.05 -14.99 12.78
N SER A 652 -12.60 -15.28 13.95
CA SER A 652 -13.57 -16.36 14.13
C SER A 652 -14.89 -16.09 13.39
N ASP A 653 -15.56 -17.16 12.97
CA ASP A 653 -16.92 -17.09 12.40
C ASP A 653 -17.94 -16.50 13.39
N GLU A 654 -17.65 -16.54 14.70
CA GLU A 654 -18.48 -15.97 15.75
C GLU A 654 -18.76 -14.47 15.54
N TYR A 655 -17.84 -13.72 14.94
CA TYR A 655 -18.03 -12.30 14.59
C TYR A 655 -19.08 -12.04 13.50
N LEU A 656 -19.45 -13.08 12.75
CA LEU A 656 -20.41 -13.01 11.66
C LEU A 656 -21.78 -13.54 12.05
N THR A 657 -21.87 -14.19 13.22
CA THR A 657 -23.13 -14.74 13.72
C THR A 657 -24.11 -13.61 14.06
N GLN A 658 -25.39 -13.88 13.87
CA GLN A 658 -26.43 -13.00 14.39
C GLN A 658 -26.56 -13.26 15.89
N HIS A 659 -26.30 -12.25 16.70
CA HIS A 659 -26.42 -12.35 18.15
C HIS A 659 -27.79 -11.85 18.61
N ASP A 660 -28.35 -12.48 19.65
CA ASP A 660 -29.61 -12.04 20.25
C ASP A 660 -29.50 -10.59 20.76
N PRO A 661 -30.58 -9.80 20.71
CA PRO A 661 -30.60 -8.47 21.31
C PRO A 661 -30.28 -8.52 22.81
N LYS A 662 -29.38 -7.65 23.27
CA LYS A 662 -29.07 -7.46 24.68
C LYS A 662 -28.87 -5.97 24.96
N SER A 663 -29.41 -5.48 26.08
CA SER A 663 -29.28 -4.07 26.44
C SER A 663 -27.81 -3.71 26.68
N LEU A 664 -27.39 -2.53 26.24
CA LEU A 664 -26.00 -2.13 26.43
C LEU A 664 -25.68 -1.91 27.91
N SER A 665 -26.68 -1.56 28.73
CA SER A 665 -26.53 -1.48 30.19
C SER A 665 -26.19 -2.82 30.84
N ASP A 666 -26.78 -3.92 30.38
CA ASP A 666 -26.46 -5.25 30.91
C ASP A 666 -25.07 -5.69 30.46
N VAL A 667 -24.73 -5.47 29.19
CA VAL A 667 -23.38 -5.75 28.65
C VAL A 667 -22.31 -4.95 29.42
N THR A 668 -22.57 -3.67 29.65
CA THR A 668 -21.68 -2.77 30.42
C THR A 668 -21.52 -3.26 31.85
N SER A 669 -22.62 -3.66 32.50
CA SER A 669 -22.59 -4.19 33.87
C SER A 669 -21.82 -5.51 33.94
N ASP A 670 -22.03 -6.40 32.98
CA ASP A 670 -21.34 -7.68 32.89
C ASP A 670 -19.83 -7.53 32.73
N ILE A 671 -19.37 -6.60 31.88
CA ILE A 671 -17.95 -6.28 31.68
C ILE A 671 -17.37 -5.59 32.90
N THR A 672 -18.07 -4.59 33.44
CA THR A 672 -17.62 -3.81 34.60
C THR A 672 -17.43 -4.69 35.83
N ASN A 673 -18.35 -5.63 36.07
CA ASN A 673 -18.27 -6.56 37.19
C ASN A 673 -17.14 -7.57 37.01
N GLU A 674 -16.98 -8.11 35.80
CA GLU A 674 -15.92 -9.07 35.48
C GLU A 674 -14.52 -8.45 35.60
N ALA A 675 -14.32 -7.28 35.00
CA ALA A 675 -13.05 -6.57 34.99
C ALA A 675 -12.86 -5.67 36.22
N LYS A 676 -13.84 -5.57 37.12
CA LYS A 676 -13.83 -4.72 38.34
C LYS A 676 -13.50 -3.25 38.04
N LEU A 677 -14.06 -2.72 36.96
CA LEU A 677 -13.76 -1.38 36.47
C LEU A 677 -14.46 -0.30 37.31
N LYS A 678 -13.79 0.86 37.43
CA LYS A 678 -14.35 2.09 38.00
C LYS A 678 -14.45 3.18 36.92
N ASP A 679 -15.24 4.22 37.21
CA ASP A 679 -15.37 5.41 36.37
C ASP A 679 -15.69 5.11 34.90
N VAL A 680 -16.59 4.14 34.71
CA VAL A 680 -16.89 3.55 33.41
C VAL A 680 -17.60 4.55 32.50
N LYS A 681 -17.10 4.68 31.27
CA LYS A 681 -17.70 5.45 30.18
C LYS A 681 -17.94 4.55 29.00
N VAL A 682 -19.07 4.76 28.32
CA VAL A 682 -19.47 3.96 27.16
C VAL A 682 -19.79 4.89 26.00
N THR A 683 -19.26 4.56 24.83
CA THR A 683 -19.57 5.19 23.56
C THR A 683 -20.17 4.16 22.61
N LYS A 684 -21.06 4.62 21.73
CA LYS A 684 -21.73 3.79 20.71
C LYS A 684 -21.29 4.28 19.34
N ASN A 685 -21.05 3.37 18.42
CA ASN A 685 -20.74 3.71 17.03
C ASN A 685 -21.66 2.96 16.08
N LYS A 686 -22.03 3.62 14.97
CA LYS A 686 -22.80 3.01 13.90
C LYS A 686 -21.88 2.48 12.80
N SER A 687 -22.17 1.28 12.33
CA SER A 687 -21.53 0.72 11.14
C SER A 687 -22.56 0.16 10.17
N GLN A 688 -22.15 -0.11 8.93
CA GLN A 688 -23.01 -0.52 7.83
C GLN A 688 -23.88 -1.76 8.17
N PHE A 689 -23.29 -2.74 8.86
CA PHE A 689 -23.92 -4.05 9.08
C PHE A 689 -24.35 -4.30 10.53
N PHE A 690 -23.73 -3.61 11.48
CA PHE A 690 -23.95 -3.79 12.91
C PHE A 690 -23.50 -2.52 13.65
N ASN A 691 -24.00 -2.30 14.85
CA ASN A 691 -23.46 -1.26 15.73
C ASN A 691 -22.36 -1.85 16.61
N THR A 692 -21.51 -0.98 17.14
CA THR A 692 -20.49 -1.34 18.11
C THR A 692 -20.56 -0.43 19.32
N PHE A 693 -19.88 -0.84 20.39
CA PHE A 693 -19.65 0.01 21.54
C PHE A 693 -18.17 -0.03 21.93
N THR A 694 -17.74 1.01 22.63
CA THR A 694 -16.46 1.04 23.34
C THR A 694 -16.73 1.43 24.79
N LEU A 695 -16.25 0.60 25.71
CA LEU A 695 -16.34 0.78 27.15
C LEU A 695 -14.94 1.03 27.70
N GLN A 696 -14.72 2.15 28.36
CA GLN A 696 -13.47 2.48 29.04
C GLN A 696 -13.72 2.61 30.54
N GLY A 697 -12.84 2.04 31.36
CA GLY A 697 -12.86 2.24 32.81
C GLY A 697 -11.48 2.06 33.43
N THR A 698 -11.33 2.46 34.69
CA THR A 698 -10.07 2.32 35.43
C THR A 698 -10.02 0.96 36.12
N TYR A 699 -8.93 0.23 35.90
CA TYR A 699 -8.58 -1.00 36.62
C TYR A 699 -7.49 -0.69 37.65
N THR A 700 -7.68 -1.15 38.89
CA THR A 700 -6.65 -1.11 39.93
C THR A 700 -6.20 -2.54 40.24
N GLY A 701 -4.91 -2.80 40.03
CA GLY A 701 -4.28 -4.09 40.23
C GLY A 701 -3.72 -4.31 41.65
N SER A 702 -2.75 -5.21 41.74
CA SER A 702 -1.98 -5.45 42.97
C SER A 702 -0.95 -4.35 43.22
N ALA A 703 -0.16 -4.50 44.29
CA ALA A 703 1.04 -3.69 44.48
C ALA A 703 1.93 -3.74 43.22
N ALA A 704 2.39 -2.58 42.79
CA ALA A 704 3.20 -2.41 41.59
C ALA A 704 4.58 -3.07 41.76
N LYS A 705 5.04 -3.76 40.72
CA LYS A 705 6.36 -4.44 40.67
C LYS A 705 7.28 -3.88 39.60
N GLY A 706 6.88 -2.77 38.99
CA GLY A 706 7.54 -2.16 37.84
C GLY A 706 6.75 -2.45 36.56
N GLU A 707 6.80 -1.51 35.63
CA GLU A 707 5.94 -1.44 34.46
C GLU A 707 5.90 -2.74 33.65
N VAL A 708 7.05 -3.33 33.34
CA VAL A 708 7.15 -4.57 32.55
C VAL A 708 6.46 -5.76 33.26
N GLU A 709 6.62 -5.90 34.58
CA GLU A 709 6.00 -7.01 35.31
C GLU A 709 4.51 -6.77 35.52
N ASP A 710 4.11 -5.53 35.78
CA ASP A 710 2.70 -5.14 35.91
C ASP A 710 1.98 -5.29 34.55
N TRP A 711 2.65 -4.98 33.45
CA TRP A 711 2.15 -5.18 32.09
C TRP A 711 1.89 -6.66 31.78
N LYS A 712 2.81 -7.56 32.14
CA LYS A 712 2.62 -9.03 31.95
C LYS A 712 1.39 -9.51 32.70
N VAL A 713 1.25 -9.11 33.96
CA VAL A 713 0.09 -9.44 34.80
C VAL A 713 -1.19 -8.89 34.19
N MET A 714 -1.19 -7.64 33.72
CA MET A 714 -2.36 -7.02 33.11
C MET A 714 -2.74 -7.67 31.77
N ASN A 715 -1.76 -8.06 30.96
CA ASN A 715 -1.96 -8.72 29.68
C ASN A 715 -2.62 -10.10 29.86
N GLU A 716 -2.12 -10.91 30.80
CA GLU A 716 -2.73 -12.19 31.16
C GLU A 716 -4.15 -11.99 31.74
N ALA A 717 -4.31 -11.03 32.66
CA ALA A 717 -5.60 -10.74 33.28
C ALA A 717 -6.66 -10.31 32.24
N THR A 718 -6.28 -9.52 31.23
CA THR A 718 -7.19 -9.08 30.16
C THR A 718 -7.62 -10.25 29.27
N ASN A 719 -6.68 -11.14 28.92
CA ASN A 719 -6.99 -12.36 28.17
C ASN A 719 -7.97 -13.25 28.94
N ASP A 720 -7.73 -13.42 30.24
CA ASP A 720 -8.58 -14.20 31.13
C ASP A 720 -9.98 -13.59 31.30
N MET A 721 -10.10 -12.27 31.41
CA MET A 721 -11.39 -11.57 31.42
C MET A 721 -12.17 -11.83 30.13
N LEU A 722 -11.52 -11.72 28.97
CA LEU A 722 -12.15 -12.02 27.68
C LEU A 722 -12.60 -13.48 27.57
N LYS A 723 -11.79 -14.42 28.07
CA LYS A 723 -12.13 -15.85 28.12
C LYS A 723 -13.37 -16.10 28.99
N ARG A 724 -13.44 -15.51 30.18
CA ARG A 724 -14.60 -15.65 31.09
C ARG A 724 -15.86 -14.99 30.53
N LEU A 725 -15.76 -13.79 29.94
CA LEU A 725 -16.90 -13.15 29.25
C LEU A 725 -17.40 -14.00 28.08
N SER A 726 -16.49 -14.59 27.30
CA SER A 726 -16.84 -15.46 26.17
C SER A 726 -17.57 -16.74 26.60
N GLY A 727 -17.45 -17.14 27.86
CA GLY A 727 -18.15 -18.29 28.44
C GLY A 727 -19.56 -17.99 28.97
N LYS A 728 -19.99 -16.72 28.97
CA LYS A 728 -21.36 -16.34 29.33
C LYS A 728 -22.35 -16.72 28.21
N GLU A 729 -23.64 -16.82 28.55
CA GLU A 729 -24.68 -17.29 27.62
C GLU A 729 -24.84 -16.43 26.36
N TRP A 730 -24.65 -15.11 26.47
CA TRP A 730 -24.84 -14.22 25.32
C TRP A 730 -23.63 -14.26 24.37
N THR A 731 -23.87 -14.74 23.14
CA THR A 731 -22.82 -15.00 22.14
C THR A 731 -22.08 -13.75 21.66
N GLY A 732 -22.68 -12.56 21.80
CA GLY A 732 -22.03 -11.28 21.44
C GLY A 732 -20.74 -11.01 22.22
N TYR A 733 -20.54 -11.62 23.39
CA TYR A 733 -19.27 -11.52 24.13
C TYR A 733 -18.06 -12.11 23.40
N LYS A 734 -18.28 -13.02 22.45
CA LYS A 734 -17.21 -13.57 21.62
C LYS A 734 -16.67 -12.55 20.60
N THR A 735 -17.35 -11.42 20.42
CA THR A 735 -16.86 -10.29 19.59
C THR A 735 -15.96 -9.32 20.37
N LEU A 736 -15.82 -9.51 21.68
CA LEU A 736 -15.04 -8.58 22.50
C LEU A 736 -13.55 -8.66 22.20
N THR A 737 -12.98 -7.50 21.92
CA THR A 737 -11.55 -7.21 22.02
C THR A 737 -11.32 -6.27 23.18
N ALA A 738 -10.13 -6.32 23.79
CA ALA A 738 -9.79 -5.43 24.88
C ALA A 738 -8.29 -5.08 24.89
N TYR A 739 -7.98 -3.89 25.40
CA TYR A 739 -6.63 -3.41 25.60
C TYR A 739 -6.56 -2.54 26.86
N PHE A 740 -5.35 -2.16 27.25
CA PHE A 740 -5.10 -1.31 28.40
C PHE A 740 -3.97 -0.34 28.10
N VAL A 741 -4.08 0.89 28.60
CA VAL A 741 -3.19 2.02 28.32
C VAL A 741 -3.02 2.88 29.57
N ASN A 742 -2.12 3.87 29.50
CA ASN A 742 -1.89 4.85 30.57
C ASN A 742 -1.48 4.19 31.92
N TYR A 743 -0.42 3.38 31.90
CA TYR A 743 0.17 2.81 33.12
C TYR A 743 0.47 3.91 34.14
N ARG A 744 0.13 3.65 35.40
CA ARG A 744 0.43 4.54 36.53
C ARG A 744 0.44 3.75 37.83
N VAL A 745 1.08 4.31 38.86
CA VAL A 745 1.02 3.78 40.24
C VAL A 745 0.28 4.77 41.12
N ASN A 746 -0.76 4.30 41.80
CA ASN A 746 -1.58 5.16 42.66
C ASN A 746 -0.92 5.42 44.03
N ASN A 747 -1.54 6.28 44.84
CA ASN A 747 -1.02 6.65 46.17
C ASN A 747 -0.92 5.49 47.17
N ALA A 748 -1.59 4.36 46.90
CA ALA A 748 -1.51 3.14 47.70
C ALA A 748 -0.41 2.17 47.21
N GLY A 749 0.37 2.56 46.20
CA GLY A 749 1.43 1.73 45.62
C GLY A 749 0.91 0.61 44.72
N GLN A 750 -0.34 0.70 44.24
CA GLN A 750 -0.93 -0.27 43.32
C GLN A 750 -0.83 0.23 41.88
N PHE A 751 -0.61 -0.69 40.94
CA PHE A 751 -0.65 -0.31 39.52
C PHE A 751 -2.09 -0.08 39.05
N GLU A 752 -2.25 0.87 38.14
CA GLU A 752 -3.53 1.19 37.50
C GLU A 752 -3.36 1.34 35.99
N TYR A 753 -4.41 0.97 35.28
CA TYR A 753 -4.54 1.14 33.84
C TYR A 753 -5.93 1.67 33.49
N ASP A 754 -6.02 2.36 32.36
CA ASP A 754 -7.31 2.53 31.69
C ASP A 754 -7.52 1.31 30.79
N VAL A 755 -8.57 0.55 31.06
CA VAL A 755 -8.92 -0.67 30.32
C VAL A 755 -10.09 -0.38 29.40
N VAL A 756 -9.96 -0.78 28.14
CA VAL A 756 -10.93 -0.52 27.08
C VAL A 756 -11.40 -1.84 26.49
N PHE A 757 -12.71 -2.04 26.46
CA PHE A 757 -13.40 -3.13 25.76
C PHE A 757 -14.13 -2.59 24.54
N SER A 758 -14.12 -3.34 23.44
CA SER A 758 -14.89 -3.05 22.23
C SER A 758 -15.58 -4.31 21.73
N GLY A 759 -16.84 -4.20 21.31
CA GLY A 759 -17.61 -5.32 20.79
C GLY A 759 -18.88 -4.91 20.06
N VAL A 760 -19.63 -5.90 19.61
CA VAL A 760 -20.92 -5.69 18.94
C VAL A 760 -21.95 -5.11 19.91
N ASN A 761 -22.73 -4.15 19.41
CA ASN A 761 -23.90 -3.62 20.09
C ASN A 761 -25.16 -4.08 19.37
N THR A 762 -25.89 -5.02 19.98
CA THR A 762 -27.18 -5.51 19.47
C THR A 762 -28.37 -4.85 20.13
N GLU A 763 -28.16 -3.80 20.93
CA GLU A 763 -29.25 -2.96 21.39
C GLU A 763 -29.94 -2.40 20.15
N GLU A 764 -31.15 -2.88 19.90
CA GLU A 764 -32.00 -2.33 18.87
C GLU A 764 -32.21 -0.86 19.21
N GLY A 765 -31.82 0.01 18.27
CA GLY A 765 -31.90 1.45 18.49
C GLY A 765 -33.29 1.80 18.99
N THR A 766 -33.37 2.66 20.01
CA THR A 766 -34.65 3.12 20.54
C THR A 766 -35.46 3.67 19.38
N ALA A 767 -36.52 2.97 18.99
CA ALA A 767 -37.40 3.45 17.94
C ALA A 767 -37.89 4.81 18.40
N VAL A 768 -37.80 5.85 17.57
CA VAL A 768 -38.38 7.15 17.93
C VAL A 768 -39.78 7.16 17.39
N GLU A 769 -40.72 7.67 18.18
CA GLU A 769 -42.07 7.90 17.72
C GLU A 769 -42.10 8.81 16.47
N LYS A 770 -43.24 8.82 15.79
CA LYS A 770 -43.49 9.71 14.66
C LYS A 770 -44.74 10.53 14.92
N GLU A 771 -44.54 11.83 15.11
CA GLU A 771 -45.62 12.80 15.26
C GLU A 771 -46.32 13.16 13.94
N PRO A 772 -47.64 13.50 13.97
CA PRO A 772 -48.52 13.45 15.15
C PRO A 772 -48.98 12.01 15.46
N ASN A 773 -48.98 11.59 16.72
CA ASN A 773 -49.51 10.27 17.13
C ASN A 773 -50.61 10.34 18.21
N ASN A 774 -51.20 11.53 18.41
CA ASN A 774 -52.12 11.81 19.52
C ASN A 774 -53.52 11.17 19.40
N SER A 775 -53.89 10.58 18.27
CA SER A 775 -55.19 9.93 18.06
C SER A 775 -55.05 8.42 17.80
N PHE A 776 -56.15 7.66 17.92
CA PHE A 776 -56.12 6.22 17.68
C PHE A 776 -55.81 5.90 16.20
N GLU A 777 -56.22 6.76 15.28
CA GLU A 777 -56.01 6.64 13.84
C GLU A 777 -54.56 6.90 13.43
N THR A 778 -53.85 7.75 14.19
CA THR A 778 -52.44 8.12 13.94
C THR A 778 -51.46 7.39 14.85
N ALA A 779 -51.95 6.46 15.67
CA ALA A 779 -51.14 5.77 16.67
C ALA A 779 -49.93 5.08 16.03
N ASN A 780 -48.74 5.27 16.63
CA ASN A 780 -47.53 4.64 16.10
C ASN A 780 -47.54 3.14 16.39
N PRO A 781 -47.06 2.28 15.48
CA PRO A 781 -46.93 0.86 15.76
C PRO A 781 -45.88 0.63 16.85
N LEU A 782 -46.24 -0.16 17.86
CA LEU A 782 -45.34 -0.59 18.94
C LEU A 782 -45.26 -2.11 18.94
N SER A 783 -44.16 -2.63 18.40
CA SER A 783 -43.85 -4.06 18.42
C SER A 783 -43.43 -4.51 19.82
N LEU A 784 -43.81 -5.73 20.18
CA LEU A 784 -43.39 -6.34 21.45
C LEU A 784 -41.86 -6.43 21.53
N ASN A 785 -41.34 -6.23 22.74
CA ASN A 785 -39.91 -6.19 23.11
C ASN A 785 -39.11 -5.01 22.56
N ILE A 786 -39.70 -4.13 21.75
CA ILE A 786 -39.05 -2.90 21.28
C ILE A 786 -39.14 -1.79 22.34
N LEU A 787 -38.02 -1.12 22.60
CA LEU A 787 -38.00 0.11 23.37
C LEU A 787 -38.21 1.30 22.42
N LEU A 788 -39.30 2.05 22.60
CA LEU A 788 -39.64 3.21 21.80
C LEU A 788 -39.52 4.48 22.66
N ARG A 789 -38.96 5.56 22.12
CA ARG A 789 -38.81 6.86 22.78
C ARG A 789 -39.84 7.85 22.24
N GLY A 790 -40.57 8.48 23.15
CA GLY A 790 -41.49 9.57 22.86
C GLY A 790 -41.13 10.86 23.59
N THR A 791 -41.74 11.96 23.18
CA THR A 791 -41.52 13.33 23.63
C THR A 791 -42.85 14.04 23.79
N LEU A 792 -43.17 14.42 25.03
CA LEU A 792 -44.35 15.25 25.32
C LEU A 792 -43.94 16.70 25.54
N SER A 793 -44.77 17.64 25.12
CA SER A 793 -44.56 19.08 25.27
C SER A 793 -45.79 19.78 25.86
N ASP A 794 -45.81 21.11 25.83
CA ASP A 794 -47.04 21.85 26.21
C ASP A 794 -48.08 21.87 25.07
N GLN A 795 -47.62 21.69 23.83
CA GLN A 795 -48.46 21.56 22.63
C GLN A 795 -48.82 20.10 22.31
N ASP A 796 -48.21 19.16 23.05
CA ASP A 796 -48.30 17.73 22.80
C ASP A 796 -48.42 16.97 24.13
N GLN A 797 -49.65 16.67 24.52
CA GLN A 797 -49.98 16.20 25.88
C GLN A 797 -50.16 14.69 25.98
N GLY A 798 -50.09 13.97 24.87
CA GLY A 798 -50.21 12.52 24.92
C GLY A 798 -50.12 11.84 23.57
N ASP A 799 -49.53 10.67 23.61
CA ASP A 799 -49.15 9.86 22.48
C ASP A 799 -49.91 8.54 22.54
N LYS A 800 -50.20 7.96 21.37
CA LYS A 800 -50.85 6.66 21.27
C LYS A 800 -50.02 5.70 20.44
N PHE A 801 -49.95 4.46 20.93
CA PHE A 801 -49.25 3.36 20.29
C PHE A 801 -50.20 2.20 20.03
N VAL A 802 -50.13 1.58 18.86
CA VAL A 802 -50.92 0.39 18.53
C VAL A 802 -50.08 -0.87 18.64
N ILE A 803 -50.60 -1.87 19.35
CA ILE A 803 -49.98 -3.17 19.61
C ILE A 803 -50.88 -4.24 19.02
N ASP A 804 -50.33 -5.10 18.16
CA ASP A 804 -51.05 -6.23 17.57
C ASP A 804 -50.70 -7.52 18.33
N VAL A 805 -51.68 -8.08 19.05
CA VAL A 805 -51.53 -9.31 19.83
C VAL A 805 -52.10 -10.47 19.03
N LYS A 806 -51.22 -11.37 18.56
CA LYS A 806 -51.62 -12.54 17.75
C LYS A 806 -52.22 -13.68 18.58
N ASP A 807 -51.67 -13.92 19.77
CA ASP A 807 -52.02 -15.02 20.67
C ASP A 807 -52.21 -14.49 22.08
N GLN A 808 -53.10 -15.12 22.88
CA GLN A 808 -53.36 -14.70 24.25
C GLN A 808 -52.07 -14.74 25.09
N LYS A 809 -51.71 -13.62 25.73
CA LYS A 809 -50.48 -13.49 26.52
C LYS A 809 -50.59 -12.41 27.58
N ASP A 810 -49.76 -12.51 28.62
CA ASP A 810 -49.58 -11.43 29.58
C ASP A 810 -48.65 -10.37 29.00
N LEU A 811 -49.16 -9.17 28.78
CA LEU A 811 -48.38 -7.99 28.41
C LEU A 811 -47.79 -7.37 29.66
N GLN A 812 -46.48 -7.15 29.67
CA GLN A 812 -45.81 -6.35 30.70
C GLN A 812 -45.46 -4.99 30.13
N ILE A 813 -46.13 -3.94 30.63
CA ILE A 813 -46.00 -2.58 30.11
C ILE A 813 -45.15 -1.76 31.08
N SER A 814 -44.09 -1.16 30.53
CA SER A 814 -43.20 -0.28 31.27
C SER A 814 -43.03 1.04 30.52
N VAL A 815 -43.36 2.15 31.18
CA VAL A 815 -43.06 3.50 30.71
C VAL A 815 -42.05 4.15 31.66
N THR A 816 -40.87 4.48 31.15
CA THR A 816 -39.81 5.14 31.90
C THR A 816 -39.83 6.63 31.61
N ASN A 817 -40.05 7.43 32.64
CA ASN A 817 -40.03 8.88 32.56
C ASN A 817 -38.57 9.37 32.62
N GLU A 818 -37.99 9.79 31.49
CA GLU A 818 -36.56 10.14 31.43
C GLU A 818 -36.28 11.53 32.02
N GLN A 819 -37.29 12.39 32.03
CA GLN A 819 -37.28 13.71 32.66
C GLN A 819 -38.46 13.76 33.64
N ASN A 820 -38.46 14.66 34.62
CA ASN A 820 -39.40 14.55 35.75
C ASN A 820 -40.83 15.07 35.42
N LEU A 821 -41.46 14.55 34.36
CA LEU A 821 -42.81 14.87 33.94
C LEU A 821 -43.87 14.28 34.91
N GLY A 822 -45.01 14.93 35.04
CA GLY A 822 -46.23 14.30 35.54
C GLY A 822 -46.79 13.41 34.44
N LEU A 823 -46.36 12.15 34.38
CA LEU A 823 -46.65 11.20 33.30
C LEU A 823 -47.49 10.02 33.80
N ASN A 824 -48.42 9.52 32.99
CA ASN A 824 -49.11 8.24 33.20
C ASN A 824 -49.41 7.52 31.89
N TRP A 825 -49.87 6.27 31.96
CA TRP A 825 -50.34 5.53 30.79
C TRP A 825 -51.58 4.67 31.07
N VAL A 826 -52.36 4.44 30.03
CA VAL A 826 -53.53 3.55 30.01
C VAL A 826 -53.55 2.72 28.73
N LEU A 827 -54.13 1.51 28.79
CA LEU A 827 -54.26 0.60 27.65
C LEU A 827 -55.74 0.45 27.30
N TYR A 828 -56.08 0.58 26.01
CA TYR A 828 -57.42 0.35 25.46
C TYR A 828 -57.43 -0.91 24.60
N SER A 829 -58.58 -1.60 24.55
CA SER A 829 -58.85 -2.62 23.54
C SER A 829 -59.51 -1.98 22.33
N GLU A 830 -59.19 -2.40 21.10
CA GLU A 830 -59.87 -1.91 19.89
C GLU A 830 -61.41 -2.11 19.96
N SER A 831 -61.87 -3.11 20.72
CA SER A 831 -63.30 -3.36 20.94
C SER A 831 -64.02 -2.31 21.81
N ASP A 832 -63.28 -1.54 22.61
CA ASP A 832 -63.82 -0.49 23.48
C ASP A 832 -62.77 0.59 23.74
N LEU A 833 -62.79 1.64 22.92
CA LEU A 833 -61.89 2.79 23.04
C LEU A 833 -62.36 3.83 24.07
N ASN A 834 -63.54 3.65 24.67
CA ASN A 834 -64.07 4.57 25.69
C ASN A 834 -63.61 4.18 27.10
N ASN A 835 -63.32 2.89 27.33
CA ASN A 835 -62.86 2.39 28.62
C ASN A 835 -61.49 1.72 28.50
N TYR A 836 -60.54 2.13 29.33
CA TYR A 836 -59.25 1.45 29.40
C TYR A 836 -59.38 0.10 30.09
N VAL A 837 -58.61 -0.88 29.63
CA VAL A 837 -58.56 -2.25 30.16
C VAL A 837 -57.40 -2.45 31.15
N ALA A 838 -56.38 -1.59 31.10
CA ALA A 838 -55.28 -1.56 32.05
C ALA A 838 -54.72 -0.14 32.21
N TYR A 839 -53.99 0.07 33.30
CA TYR A 839 -53.29 1.32 33.62
C TYR A 839 -52.05 1.01 34.46
N ALA A 840 -51.17 1.98 34.65
CA ALA A 840 -50.01 1.82 35.52
C ALA A 840 -50.44 1.56 36.98
N THR A 841 -50.09 0.41 37.54
CA THR A 841 -50.45 0.02 38.92
C THR A 841 -49.30 0.09 39.90
N LYS A 842 -48.05 0.11 39.42
CA LYS A 842 -46.84 0.18 40.24
C LYS A 842 -45.89 1.25 39.72
N ARG A 843 -45.23 1.95 40.63
CA ARG A 843 -44.12 2.86 40.31
C ARG A 843 -42.83 2.34 40.94
N ASP A 844 -41.75 2.32 40.16
CA ASP A 844 -40.42 1.94 40.59
C ASP A 844 -39.42 3.00 40.11
N GLY A 845 -39.01 3.90 41.00
CA GLY A 845 -38.26 5.10 40.63
C GLY A 845 -39.02 5.96 39.60
N ASN A 846 -38.43 6.14 38.43
CA ASN A 846 -39.03 6.85 37.30
C ASN A 846 -39.82 5.95 36.33
N LYS A 847 -40.00 4.66 36.65
CA LYS A 847 -40.76 3.71 35.82
C LYS A 847 -42.19 3.52 36.31
N LEU A 848 -43.13 3.50 35.36
CA LEU A 848 -44.55 3.22 35.53
C LEU A 848 -44.85 1.85 34.94
N LEU A 849 -45.23 0.91 35.79
CA LEU A 849 -45.35 -0.50 35.49
C LEU A 849 -46.80 -0.98 35.61
N GLY A 850 -47.18 -1.94 34.79
CA GLY A 850 -48.50 -2.57 34.80
C GLY A 850 -48.54 -3.78 33.89
N ASN A 851 -49.47 -4.69 34.16
CA ASN A 851 -49.60 -5.95 33.43
C ASN A 851 -51.05 -6.13 32.95
N TYR A 852 -51.24 -6.82 31.84
CA TYR A 852 -52.57 -7.15 31.31
C TYR A 852 -52.58 -8.48 30.56
N ASN A 853 -53.49 -9.38 30.90
CA ASN A 853 -53.70 -10.62 30.14
C ASN A 853 -54.50 -10.31 28.86
N ALA A 854 -53.80 -10.08 27.76
CA ALA A 854 -54.38 -9.69 26.48
C ALA A 854 -54.85 -10.91 25.69
N LYS A 855 -56.08 -10.86 25.18
CA LYS A 855 -56.59 -11.79 24.16
C LYS A 855 -56.11 -11.36 22.76
N PRO A 856 -56.14 -12.25 21.75
CA PRO A 856 -55.83 -11.88 20.38
C PRO A 856 -56.65 -10.66 19.91
N GLY A 857 -55.99 -9.69 19.30
CA GLY A 857 -56.61 -8.43 18.85
C GLY A 857 -55.65 -7.23 18.95
N LYS A 858 -56.14 -6.06 18.55
CA LYS A 858 -55.38 -4.81 18.64
C LYS A 858 -55.66 -4.08 19.94
N TYR A 859 -54.61 -3.49 20.49
CA TYR A 859 -54.66 -2.67 21.69
C TYR A 859 -53.97 -1.34 21.45
N TYR A 860 -54.44 -0.30 22.13
CA TYR A 860 -53.87 1.03 22.05
C TYR A 860 -53.34 1.47 23.40
N LEU A 861 -52.04 1.65 23.51
CA LEU A 861 -51.38 2.19 24.69
C LEU A 861 -51.30 3.71 24.56
N SER A 862 -51.97 4.43 25.45
CA SER A 862 -51.90 5.89 25.50
C SER A 862 -51.01 6.33 26.66
N VAL A 863 -49.94 7.04 26.33
CA VAL A 863 -49.06 7.70 27.30
C VAL A 863 -49.42 9.17 27.32
N TYR A 864 -49.67 9.75 28.48
CA TYR A 864 -50.12 11.14 28.58
C TYR A 864 -49.50 11.86 29.77
N LYS A 865 -49.41 13.18 29.61
CA LYS A 865 -48.90 14.11 30.60
C LYS A 865 -50.05 14.80 31.33
N TYR A 866 -49.93 14.92 32.65
CA TYR A 866 -50.81 15.70 33.53
C TYR A 866 -50.06 16.82 34.29
N GLY A 867 -48.74 16.95 34.10
CA GLY A 867 -47.94 18.02 34.69
C GLY A 867 -46.48 18.03 34.21
N GLY A 868 -45.72 19.09 34.50
CA GLY A 868 -44.33 19.28 34.04
C GLY A 868 -44.21 20.07 32.72
N GLY A 869 -42.98 20.34 32.27
CA GLY A 869 -42.68 21.05 31.00
C GLY A 869 -42.55 20.10 29.81
N THR A 870 -41.68 20.41 28.85
CA THR A 870 -41.34 19.47 27.76
C THR A 870 -40.43 18.37 28.27
N GLY A 871 -40.68 17.13 27.87
CA GLY A 871 -39.72 16.07 28.12
C GLY A 871 -40.00 14.72 27.49
N ASN A 872 -39.02 13.84 27.63
CA ASN A 872 -38.94 12.56 26.97
C ASN A 872 -39.31 11.42 27.92
N TYR A 873 -39.80 10.34 27.34
CA TYR A 873 -40.04 9.08 28.00
C TYR A 873 -39.68 7.92 27.06
N THR A 874 -39.52 6.73 27.62
CA THR A 874 -39.45 5.49 26.82
C THR A 874 -40.55 4.53 27.23
N VAL A 875 -41.07 3.79 26.26
CA VAL A 875 -42.11 2.78 26.42
C VAL A 875 -41.63 1.44 25.89
N GLN A 876 -41.90 0.36 26.64
CA GLN A 876 -41.66 -1.02 26.22
C GLN A 876 -42.84 -1.89 26.66
N VAL A 877 -43.26 -2.80 25.78
CA VAL A 877 -44.25 -3.83 26.06
C VAL A 877 -43.61 -5.18 25.79
N LYS A 878 -43.54 -6.05 26.80
CA LYS A 878 -43.02 -7.43 26.67
C LYS A 878 -44.16 -8.43 26.58
#